data_AF-A0A938W6S4-F1
#
_entry.id   AF-A0A938W6S4-F1
#
_cell.length_a   1.000
_cell.length_b   1.000
_cell.length_c   1.000
_cell.angle_alpha   90.00
_cell.angle_beta   90.00
_cell.angle_gamma   90.00
#
_symmetry.space_group_name_H-M   'P 1'
#
loop_
_entity.id
_entity.type
_entity.pdbx_description
1 polymer ?
#
loop_
_entity_poly.entity_id
_entity_poly.type
_entity_poly.pdbx_seq_one_letter_code
_entity_poly.pdbx_strand_id
1 'polypeptide(L)'
;LTLAANQHRADADFGYTGVGSLAGVVWFDADAQADRDAGEIGLSGVTANLIWAGQDGRFNTADDCWSTAVTAASGSHAFPRLPAGNYRVLVDTATLPPGLIATYDLDGILDSAVTLDLGAGQNRNDVDYGYTGLASVGGIVWLDLDRNGRRDGEEPGIAHVTLNLAWAGQDGVFGTADDVAYARATATSGSYTFPNLASGVFRVTVDTASLPTPMNATYDLDGNSDSTALLALAPLQSRDDADFGYAPPATWAFFGHVYEGYPGDTSRPVDRVTVRLYGSQTADALGALLMTRVTADGGAFSFWYIGQNYPFVHLVEEDLPHWLSTGATAATGGVVVHANHIRFDGPQMGHYYVANAFFDRLTVTLTPTPTPEPTRTRTPTPTASLTPTRTSTPTPTRTPSPTSTSTPTPTMTPTPTPTSTSTPTATPSSTATPTATNTASPTPTVTPTASPTHTPTSTPGPPRIHLPLIPIYAPPNQIAYIYDTDRTVADDYYTFLRRHGYDIDLEAMDALKGKDLSAYWLVMIDPHTGSDSTWGQPDLVAHITATHKPVLGLGLGGRRFFNQMGLSMGSEEGEADLDPNGSAAANTTTRVVSSAHLAWGSTENPIPIPADGLVRLYQRSAFVAVADSALTPDATRVGQLPDAAAYTLVGEAEHFLWGYANGPGSMTPDGHWVLLNVIRFLMKP
;
A
#
# COMPACT_ATOMS: atom_id res chain seq x y z
N LEU A 1 -69.46 -28.38 -28.42
CA LEU A 1 -70.41 -27.73 -27.49
C LEU A 1 -71.79 -27.75 -28.14
N THR A 2 -72.86 -27.92 -27.37
CA THR A 2 -74.25 -27.82 -27.86
C THR A 2 -74.99 -26.83 -26.98
N LEU A 3 -75.73 -25.89 -27.58
CA LEU A 3 -76.47 -24.84 -26.87
C LEU A 3 -77.98 -25.06 -27.05
N ALA A 4 -78.73 -24.89 -25.96
CA ALA A 4 -80.17 -24.71 -26.03
C ALA A 4 -80.54 -23.28 -26.50
N ALA A 5 -81.80 -23.06 -26.89
CA ALA A 5 -82.30 -21.74 -27.21
C ALA A 5 -82.10 -20.77 -26.02
N ASN A 6 -81.58 -19.57 -26.29
CA ASN A 6 -81.22 -18.54 -25.30
C ASN A 6 -80.18 -18.97 -24.24
N GLN A 7 -79.45 -20.08 -24.43
CA GLN A 7 -78.37 -20.46 -23.54
C GLN A 7 -77.07 -19.74 -23.93
N HIS A 8 -76.52 -18.97 -22.99
CA HIS A 8 -75.16 -18.43 -23.08
C HIS A 8 -74.19 -19.35 -22.34
N ARG A 9 -73.02 -19.60 -22.95
CA ARG A 9 -71.85 -20.27 -22.36
C ARG A 9 -70.65 -19.37 -22.63
N ALA A 10 -69.92 -19.00 -21.58
CA ALA A 10 -68.78 -18.07 -21.60
C ALA A 10 -67.56 -18.70 -20.90
N ASP A 11 -67.53 -20.04 -20.91
CA ASP A 11 -66.61 -20.98 -20.26
C ASP A 11 -66.08 -21.99 -21.29
N ALA A 12 -66.05 -21.57 -22.55
CA ALA A 12 -65.58 -22.35 -23.70
C ALA A 12 -64.12 -22.00 -24.00
N ASP A 13 -63.28 -22.10 -22.96
CA ASP A 13 -61.94 -21.55 -22.93
C ASP A 13 -60.91 -22.51 -23.56
N PHE A 14 -59.90 -21.95 -24.23
CA PHE A 14 -58.84 -22.70 -24.91
C PHE A 14 -57.47 -22.21 -24.44
N GLY A 15 -56.78 -23.05 -23.67
CA GLY A 15 -55.39 -22.79 -23.27
C GLY A 15 -54.41 -23.14 -24.39
N TYR A 16 -53.52 -22.21 -24.70
CA TYR A 16 -52.37 -22.42 -25.58
C TYR A 16 -51.07 -22.17 -24.81
N THR A 17 -49.99 -22.80 -25.24
CA THR A 17 -48.64 -22.59 -24.70
C THR A 17 -47.64 -22.60 -25.86
N GLY A 18 -46.51 -21.92 -25.69
CA GLY A 18 -45.51 -21.86 -26.74
C GLY A 18 -44.60 -23.09 -26.75
N VAL A 19 -43.68 -23.10 -27.72
CA VAL A 19 -42.75 -24.22 -27.96
C VAL A 19 -41.29 -23.76 -28.09
N GLY A 20 -41.01 -22.47 -27.91
CA GLY A 20 -39.66 -21.94 -27.79
C GLY A 20 -39.21 -21.81 -26.33
N SER A 21 -37.99 -21.31 -26.12
CA SER A 21 -37.44 -20.99 -24.80
C SER A 21 -36.36 -19.91 -24.86
N LEU A 22 -36.20 -19.20 -23.75
CA LEU A 22 -35.04 -18.37 -23.45
C LEU A 22 -34.31 -18.94 -22.24
N ALA A 23 -33.00 -18.94 -22.25
CA ALA A 23 -32.14 -19.38 -21.16
C ALA A 23 -30.77 -18.70 -21.29
N GLY A 24 -30.04 -18.70 -20.17
CA GLY A 24 -28.69 -18.17 -20.08
C GLY A 24 -28.15 -18.32 -18.66
N VAL A 25 -27.04 -17.65 -18.37
CA VAL A 25 -26.29 -17.73 -17.12
C VAL A 25 -25.98 -16.32 -16.64
N VAL A 26 -26.28 -16.06 -15.36
CA VAL A 26 -25.71 -14.93 -14.63
C VAL A 26 -24.40 -15.41 -14.01
N TRP A 27 -23.27 -14.75 -14.26
CA TRP A 27 -21.96 -15.20 -13.80
C TRP A 27 -21.14 -14.08 -13.14
N PHE A 28 -20.17 -14.48 -12.32
CA PHE A 28 -19.21 -13.56 -11.73
C PHE A 28 -18.02 -13.43 -12.69
N ASP A 29 -17.89 -12.27 -13.31
CA ASP A 29 -16.78 -11.89 -14.19
C ASP A 29 -15.59 -11.49 -13.30
N ALA A 30 -14.57 -12.33 -13.25
CA ALA A 30 -13.54 -12.30 -12.21
C ALA A 30 -12.37 -11.35 -12.53
N ASP A 31 -12.02 -11.21 -13.81
CA ASP A 31 -10.97 -10.31 -14.31
C ASP A 31 -11.54 -9.05 -15.01
N ALA A 32 -12.86 -8.92 -15.13
CA ALA A 32 -13.61 -7.81 -15.72
C ALA A 32 -13.42 -7.64 -17.24
N GLN A 33 -13.29 -8.76 -17.96
CA GLN A 33 -13.07 -8.82 -19.41
C GLN A 33 -14.37 -8.87 -20.25
N ALA A 34 -15.54 -9.06 -19.64
CA ALA A 34 -16.85 -9.21 -20.29
C ALA A 34 -17.02 -10.45 -21.21
N ASP A 35 -16.04 -11.36 -21.23
CA ASP A 35 -16.12 -12.69 -21.84
C ASP A 35 -16.18 -13.73 -20.71
N ARG A 36 -17.02 -14.78 -20.86
CA ARG A 36 -17.17 -15.81 -19.82
C ARG A 36 -16.08 -16.87 -19.90
N ASP A 37 -15.21 -16.92 -18.91
CA ASP A 37 -13.96 -17.67 -18.97
C ASP A 37 -13.92 -19.00 -18.17
N ALA A 38 -12.89 -19.81 -18.44
CA ALA A 38 -12.77 -21.20 -17.98
C ALA A 38 -12.35 -21.33 -16.50
N GLY A 39 -13.25 -20.95 -15.61
CA GLY A 39 -13.09 -20.97 -14.15
C GLY A 39 -14.12 -20.12 -13.42
N GLU A 40 -14.82 -19.25 -14.16
CA GLU A 40 -15.80 -18.32 -13.60
C GLU A 40 -17.10 -18.99 -13.14
N ILE A 41 -17.50 -18.68 -11.91
CA ILE A 41 -18.67 -19.25 -11.27
C ILE A 41 -19.97 -18.59 -11.72
N GLY A 42 -21.07 -19.34 -11.62
CA GLY A 42 -22.40 -18.78 -11.81
C GLY A 42 -22.94 -18.14 -10.54
N LEU A 43 -23.55 -16.96 -10.65
CA LEU A 43 -24.19 -16.28 -9.51
C LEU A 43 -25.57 -16.89 -9.27
N SER A 44 -25.70 -17.63 -8.17
CA SER A 44 -26.92 -18.32 -7.74
C SER A 44 -27.87 -17.40 -6.96
N GLY A 45 -29.16 -17.78 -6.87
CA GLY A 45 -30.17 -17.03 -6.11
C GLY A 45 -30.64 -15.72 -6.74
N VAL A 46 -29.98 -15.27 -7.81
CA VAL A 46 -30.32 -14.06 -8.58
C VAL A 46 -31.65 -14.27 -9.31
N THR A 47 -32.53 -13.27 -9.28
CA THR A 47 -33.83 -13.33 -9.97
C THR A 47 -33.73 -12.71 -11.36
N ALA A 48 -34.10 -13.49 -12.37
CA ALA A 48 -34.34 -13.01 -13.73
C ALA A 48 -35.85 -12.83 -13.96
N ASN A 49 -36.23 -11.66 -14.47
CA ASN A 49 -37.59 -11.28 -14.81
C ASN A 49 -37.76 -11.28 -16.33
N LEU A 50 -38.77 -11.97 -16.84
CA LEU A 50 -39.16 -11.98 -18.26
C LEU A 50 -40.45 -11.19 -18.45
N ILE A 51 -40.44 -10.27 -19.41
CA ILE A 51 -41.62 -9.59 -19.94
C ILE A 51 -41.82 -10.04 -21.39
N TRP A 52 -43.00 -10.57 -21.71
CA TRP A 52 -43.46 -10.77 -23.09
C TRP A 52 -44.31 -9.58 -23.52
N ALA A 53 -44.01 -8.97 -24.67
CA ALA A 53 -44.73 -7.82 -25.24
C ALA A 53 -46.10 -8.16 -25.86
N GLY A 54 -46.79 -9.16 -25.29
CA GLY A 54 -48.09 -9.64 -25.75
C GLY A 54 -48.13 -10.10 -27.21
N GLN A 55 -49.32 -9.98 -27.81
CA GLN A 55 -49.57 -10.28 -29.22
C GLN A 55 -49.51 -9.03 -30.10
N ASP A 56 -49.63 -7.81 -29.53
CA ASP A 56 -49.47 -6.56 -30.28
C ASP A 56 -47.98 -6.18 -30.53
N GLY A 57 -47.06 -6.81 -29.79
CA GLY A 57 -45.61 -6.67 -29.95
C GLY A 57 -45.03 -5.42 -29.29
N ARG A 58 -45.72 -4.80 -28.33
CA ARG A 58 -45.30 -3.57 -27.68
C ARG A 58 -45.38 -3.69 -26.15
N PHE A 59 -44.25 -3.41 -25.50
CA PHE A 59 -44.19 -3.32 -24.04
C PHE A 59 -45.03 -2.18 -23.49
N ASN A 60 -45.51 -2.34 -22.26
CA ASN A 60 -46.38 -1.42 -21.50
C ASN A 60 -47.82 -1.38 -22.05
N THR A 61 -48.30 -2.47 -22.64
CA THR A 61 -49.68 -2.66 -23.11
C THR A 61 -50.50 -3.54 -22.15
N ALA A 62 -51.72 -3.90 -22.51
CA ALA A 62 -52.63 -4.68 -21.66
C ALA A 62 -52.44 -6.20 -21.77
N ASP A 63 -51.68 -6.66 -22.78
CA ASP A 63 -51.33 -8.06 -23.03
C ASP A 63 -49.88 -8.42 -22.64
N ASP A 64 -49.14 -7.49 -22.03
CA ASP A 64 -47.85 -7.73 -21.37
C ASP A 64 -47.95 -8.86 -20.34
N CYS A 65 -47.15 -9.92 -20.52
CA CYS A 65 -47.14 -11.08 -19.62
C CYS A 65 -45.79 -11.22 -18.91
N TRP A 66 -45.83 -11.45 -17.60
CA TRP A 66 -44.65 -11.53 -16.74
C TRP A 66 -44.35 -12.97 -16.30
N SER A 67 -43.07 -13.32 -16.22
CA SER A 67 -42.59 -14.58 -15.63
C SER A 67 -41.27 -14.34 -14.88
N THR A 68 -40.97 -15.17 -13.87
CA THR A 68 -39.73 -15.07 -13.10
C THR A 68 -39.00 -16.41 -13.08
N ALA A 69 -37.68 -16.35 -13.01
CA ALA A 69 -36.79 -17.47 -12.77
C ALA A 69 -35.73 -17.06 -11.73
N VAL A 70 -35.29 -18.02 -10.92
CA VAL A 70 -34.16 -17.81 -9.99
C VAL A 70 -32.99 -18.65 -10.49
N THR A 71 -31.77 -18.10 -10.49
CA THR A 71 -30.60 -18.81 -10.97
C THR A 71 -30.23 -19.99 -10.07
N ALA A 72 -29.91 -21.11 -10.71
CA ALA A 72 -29.38 -22.29 -10.02
C ALA A 72 -27.95 -22.03 -9.47
N ALA A 73 -27.39 -22.98 -8.73
CA ALA A 73 -26.00 -22.95 -8.26
C ALA A 73 -24.96 -22.75 -9.39
N SER A 74 -25.31 -23.11 -10.63
CA SER A 74 -24.51 -22.88 -11.85
C SER A 74 -24.78 -21.53 -12.52
N GLY A 75 -25.44 -20.58 -11.86
CA GLY A 75 -25.86 -19.28 -12.40
C GLY A 75 -26.95 -19.33 -13.47
N SER A 76 -27.36 -20.52 -13.90
CA SER A 76 -28.25 -20.71 -15.04
C SER A 76 -29.71 -20.43 -14.70
N HIS A 77 -30.40 -19.68 -15.56
CA HIS A 77 -31.84 -19.44 -15.54
C HIS A 77 -32.50 -19.91 -16.86
N ALA A 78 -33.80 -20.19 -16.84
CA ALA A 78 -34.53 -20.63 -18.04
C ALA A 78 -36.04 -20.33 -17.98
N PHE A 79 -36.58 -19.93 -19.13
CA PHE A 79 -37.99 -19.65 -19.39
C PHE A 79 -38.50 -20.58 -20.53
N PRO A 80 -39.09 -21.74 -20.21
CA PRO A 80 -39.53 -22.72 -21.21
C PRO A 80 -41.00 -22.53 -21.64
N ARG A 81 -41.32 -22.95 -22.87
CA ARG A 81 -42.67 -22.93 -23.50
C ARG A 81 -43.17 -21.53 -23.86
N LEU A 82 -42.25 -20.70 -24.35
CA LEU A 82 -42.54 -19.35 -24.81
C LEU A 82 -43.11 -19.34 -26.24
N PRO A 83 -44.14 -18.52 -26.53
CA PRO A 83 -44.59 -18.26 -27.90
C PRO A 83 -43.52 -17.50 -28.71
N ALA A 84 -43.80 -17.24 -29.98
CA ALA A 84 -43.02 -16.29 -30.77
C ALA A 84 -43.41 -14.85 -30.39
N GLY A 85 -42.45 -13.92 -30.43
CA GLY A 85 -42.70 -12.50 -30.18
C GLY A 85 -41.51 -11.79 -29.54
N ASN A 86 -41.73 -10.56 -29.13
CA ASN A 86 -40.71 -9.68 -28.55
C ASN A 86 -40.67 -9.85 -27.03
N TYR A 87 -39.47 -9.94 -26.47
CA TYR A 87 -39.21 -10.20 -25.06
C TYR A 87 -38.20 -9.22 -24.49
N ARG A 88 -38.37 -8.85 -23.21
CA ARG A 88 -37.32 -8.25 -22.40
C ARG A 88 -37.00 -9.18 -21.24
N VAL A 89 -35.73 -9.52 -21.06
CA VAL A 89 -35.23 -10.19 -19.85
C VAL A 89 -34.48 -9.16 -19.02
N LEU A 90 -34.66 -9.16 -17.71
CA LEU A 90 -34.01 -8.24 -16.77
C LEU A 90 -33.50 -9.01 -15.55
N VAL A 91 -32.26 -8.81 -15.14
CA VAL A 91 -31.76 -9.23 -13.83
C VAL A 91 -32.24 -8.25 -12.77
N ASP A 92 -32.83 -8.78 -11.69
CA ASP A 92 -33.14 -7.99 -10.50
C ASP A 92 -31.85 -7.71 -9.72
N THR A 93 -31.27 -6.54 -9.92
CA THR A 93 -30.00 -6.15 -9.28
C THR A 93 -30.09 -6.06 -7.75
N ALA A 94 -31.29 -6.03 -7.16
CA ALA A 94 -31.46 -6.14 -5.71
C ALA A 94 -31.28 -7.57 -5.17
N THR A 95 -31.14 -8.56 -6.08
CA THR A 95 -30.87 -9.98 -5.75
C THR A 95 -29.45 -10.43 -6.09
N LEU A 96 -28.62 -9.54 -6.64
CA LEU A 96 -27.17 -9.77 -6.80
C LEU A 96 -26.44 -9.62 -5.45
N PRO A 97 -25.25 -10.22 -5.28
CA PRO A 97 -24.33 -9.85 -4.22
C PRO A 97 -24.09 -8.33 -4.19
N PRO A 98 -24.18 -7.65 -3.03
CA PRO A 98 -24.06 -6.20 -2.99
C PRO A 98 -22.67 -5.69 -3.41
N GLY A 99 -22.65 -4.67 -4.28
CA GLY A 99 -21.41 -4.05 -4.78
C GLY A 99 -20.88 -4.62 -6.10
N LEU A 100 -21.61 -5.53 -6.76
CA LEU A 100 -21.32 -5.91 -8.14
C LEU A 100 -21.82 -4.86 -9.15
N ILE A 101 -21.16 -4.79 -10.31
CA ILE A 101 -21.57 -4.00 -11.49
C ILE A 101 -21.56 -4.87 -12.75
N ALA A 102 -22.42 -4.57 -13.72
CA ALA A 102 -22.48 -5.31 -14.97
C ALA A 102 -21.23 -5.07 -15.83
N THR A 103 -20.67 -6.14 -16.39
CA THR A 103 -19.62 -6.13 -17.42
C THR A 103 -20.14 -6.59 -18.78
N TYR A 104 -21.14 -7.48 -18.79
CA TYR A 104 -21.75 -8.03 -20.00
C TYR A 104 -23.27 -8.14 -19.87
N ASP A 105 -23.97 -7.73 -20.93
CA ASP A 105 -25.30 -8.21 -21.31
C ASP A 105 -25.39 -8.39 -22.84
N LEU A 106 -26.34 -9.23 -23.29
CA LEU A 106 -26.41 -9.74 -24.67
C LEU A 106 -26.61 -8.67 -25.76
N ASP A 107 -27.18 -7.50 -25.47
CA ASP A 107 -27.25 -6.37 -26.42
C ASP A 107 -26.17 -5.28 -26.21
N GLY A 108 -25.32 -5.44 -25.19
CA GLY A 108 -24.16 -4.58 -24.91
C GLY A 108 -24.53 -3.21 -24.34
N ILE A 109 -25.76 -3.03 -23.86
CA ILE A 109 -26.25 -1.83 -23.20
C ILE A 109 -26.34 -2.13 -21.71
N LEU A 110 -25.20 -2.00 -21.00
CA LEU A 110 -24.97 -2.40 -19.60
C LEU A 110 -25.98 -1.81 -18.57
N ASP A 111 -27.23 -2.27 -18.65
CA ASP A 111 -28.41 -1.88 -17.89
C ASP A 111 -29.04 -3.07 -17.15
N SER A 112 -28.41 -4.25 -17.25
CA SER A 112 -28.87 -5.53 -16.68
C SER A 112 -30.17 -6.05 -17.30
N ALA A 113 -30.47 -5.67 -18.54
CA ALA A 113 -31.51 -6.27 -19.35
C ALA A 113 -31.00 -6.66 -20.75
N VAL A 114 -31.88 -7.32 -21.52
CA VAL A 114 -31.75 -7.42 -22.98
C VAL A 114 -33.14 -7.38 -23.60
N THR A 115 -33.28 -6.72 -24.76
CA THR A 115 -34.51 -6.77 -25.57
C THR A 115 -34.28 -7.56 -26.85
N LEU A 116 -35.05 -8.64 -27.07
CA LEU A 116 -34.84 -9.56 -28.18
C LEU A 116 -36.14 -10.13 -28.76
N ASP A 117 -36.06 -10.55 -30.02
CA ASP A 117 -37.14 -11.28 -30.71
C ASP A 117 -36.90 -12.80 -30.61
N LEU A 118 -37.96 -13.56 -30.32
CA LEU A 118 -37.94 -15.02 -30.31
C LEU A 118 -38.78 -15.57 -31.47
N GLY A 119 -38.13 -16.33 -32.35
CA GLY A 119 -38.77 -17.02 -33.47
C GLY A 119 -39.65 -18.20 -33.02
N ALA A 120 -40.59 -18.60 -33.89
CA ALA A 120 -41.52 -19.69 -33.60
C ALA A 120 -40.80 -21.04 -33.38
N GLY A 121 -40.78 -21.52 -32.13
CA GLY A 121 -40.07 -22.74 -31.73
C GLY A 121 -38.55 -22.59 -31.65
N GLN A 122 -38.03 -21.36 -31.64
CA GLN A 122 -36.62 -21.09 -31.37
C GLN A 122 -36.33 -21.33 -29.88
N ASN A 123 -35.18 -21.93 -29.60
CA ASN A 123 -34.62 -22.01 -28.26
C ASN A 123 -33.33 -21.18 -28.26
N ARG A 124 -33.19 -20.28 -27.29
CA ARG A 124 -31.99 -19.47 -27.04
C ARG A 124 -31.38 -19.86 -25.70
N ASN A 125 -30.06 -19.97 -25.67
CA ASN A 125 -29.27 -20.34 -24.49
C ASN A 125 -28.12 -19.32 -24.27
N ASP A 126 -28.27 -18.11 -24.80
CA ASP A 126 -27.27 -17.05 -24.90
C ASP A 126 -27.73 -15.75 -24.20
N VAL A 127 -28.77 -15.82 -23.36
CA VAL A 127 -29.30 -14.69 -22.59
C VAL A 127 -28.47 -14.51 -21.32
N ASP A 128 -27.17 -14.31 -21.49
CA ASP A 128 -26.18 -14.34 -20.41
C ASP A 128 -25.90 -12.92 -19.85
N TYR A 129 -25.46 -12.85 -18.59
CA TYR A 129 -25.15 -11.60 -17.88
C TYR A 129 -23.89 -11.74 -17.00
N GLY A 130 -22.88 -10.90 -17.24
CA GLY A 130 -21.61 -10.90 -16.51
C GLY A 130 -21.53 -9.76 -15.50
N TYR A 131 -21.00 -10.04 -14.31
CA TYR A 131 -20.90 -9.06 -13.21
C TYR A 131 -19.55 -9.15 -12.48
N THR A 132 -18.79 -8.05 -12.46
CA THR A 132 -17.57 -7.89 -11.65
C THR A 132 -17.87 -7.25 -10.30
N GLY A 133 -17.02 -7.50 -9.31
CA GLY A 133 -16.98 -6.71 -8.08
C GLY A 133 -16.16 -5.43 -8.21
N LEU A 134 -16.15 -4.64 -7.13
CA LEU A 134 -15.42 -3.36 -6.99
C LEU A 134 -14.67 -3.25 -5.66
N ALA A 135 -14.67 -4.29 -4.82
CA ALA A 135 -13.84 -4.34 -3.63
C ALA A 135 -12.39 -4.74 -3.99
N SER A 136 -11.45 -4.56 -3.07
CA SER A 136 -10.06 -5.01 -3.28
C SER A 136 -9.37 -5.44 -1.98
N VAL A 137 -8.41 -6.35 -2.12
CA VAL A 137 -7.51 -6.80 -1.05
C VAL A 137 -6.07 -6.62 -1.52
N GLY A 138 -5.29 -5.86 -0.77
CA GLY A 138 -3.88 -5.66 -0.98
C GLY A 138 -3.14 -5.49 0.34
N GLY A 139 -1.84 -5.31 0.22
CA GLY A 139 -0.92 -5.18 1.34
C GLY A 139 0.52 -5.40 0.88
N ILE A 140 1.39 -5.71 1.82
CA ILE A 140 2.81 -6.01 1.60
C ILE A 140 3.21 -7.32 2.27
N VAL A 141 3.98 -8.14 1.55
CA VAL A 141 4.83 -9.16 2.18
C VAL A 141 6.18 -8.51 2.46
N TRP A 142 6.62 -8.45 3.71
CA TRP A 142 7.84 -7.73 4.09
C TRP A 142 8.79 -8.56 4.96
N LEU A 143 10.07 -8.17 4.92
CA LEU A 143 11.12 -8.77 5.72
C LEU A 143 11.16 -8.08 7.08
N ASP A 144 10.49 -8.67 8.06
CA ASP A 144 10.54 -8.27 9.46
C ASP A 144 11.95 -8.58 9.99
N LEU A 145 12.65 -7.54 10.42
CA LEU A 145 14.04 -7.57 10.85
C LEU A 145 14.13 -7.80 12.35
N ASP A 146 13.56 -6.91 13.15
CA ASP A 146 13.73 -6.95 14.61
C ASP A 146 12.81 -7.97 15.31
N ARG A 147 11.83 -8.52 14.57
CA ARG A 147 10.80 -9.49 14.98
C ARG A 147 9.69 -8.89 15.84
N ASN A 148 9.43 -7.59 15.72
CA ASN A 148 8.38 -6.90 16.47
C ASN A 148 6.97 -7.11 15.90
N GLY A 149 6.83 -7.69 14.69
CA GLY A 149 5.54 -7.97 14.05
C GLY A 149 4.83 -6.72 13.53
N ARG A 150 5.57 -5.66 13.24
CA ARG A 150 5.10 -4.40 12.63
C ARG A 150 6.09 -4.02 11.55
N ARG A 151 5.62 -3.24 10.57
CA ARG A 151 6.47 -2.80 9.47
C ARG A 151 7.10 -1.44 9.75
N ASP A 152 8.39 -1.45 10.04
CA ASP A 152 9.16 -0.21 10.28
C ASP A 152 9.84 0.34 9.01
N GLY A 153 10.28 1.59 9.07
CA GLY A 153 10.72 2.37 7.89
C GLY A 153 11.97 1.86 7.16
N GLU A 154 12.79 1.02 7.81
CA GLU A 154 13.99 0.41 7.22
C GLU A 154 13.72 -0.99 6.62
N GLU A 155 12.48 -1.51 6.73
CA GLU A 155 12.17 -2.90 6.41
C GLU A 155 11.74 -3.11 4.95
N PRO A 156 12.48 -3.93 4.16
CA PRO A 156 12.22 -4.10 2.75
C PRO A 156 11.07 -5.08 2.47
N GLY A 157 10.29 -4.79 1.43
CA GLY A 157 9.32 -5.74 0.88
C GLY A 157 9.97 -6.95 0.22
N ILE A 158 9.34 -8.12 0.31
CA ILE A 158 9.81 -9.37 -0.30
C ILE A 158 9.14 -9.56 -1.67
N ALA A 159 9.94 -9.39 -2.72
CA ALA A 159 9.50 -9.49 -4.10
C ALA A 159 9.24 -10.93 -4.59
N HIS A 160 8.34 -11.08 -5.56
CA HIS A 160 8.00 -12.33 -6.24
C HIS A 160 7.41 -13.46 -5.36
N VAL A 161 6.98 -13.14 -4.14
CA VAL A 161 6.23 -14.06 -3.27
C VAL A 161 4.83 -14.24 -3.84
N THR A 162 4.36 -15.48 -3.98
CA THR A 162 3.00 -15.79 -4.45
C THR A 162 2.03 -15.80 -3.27
N LEU A 163 0.96 -15.02 -3.37
CA LEU A 163 -0.20 -15.13 -2.51
C LEU A 163 -1.35 -15.78 -3.28
N ASN A 164 -2.09 -16.63 -2.58
CA ASN A 164 -3.34 -17.21 -3.06
C ASN A 164 -4.49 -16.58 -2.27
N LEU A 165 -5.49 -16.06 -2.96
CA LEU A 165 -6.71 -15.52 -2.37
C LEU A 165 -7.85 -16.48 -2.68
N ALA A 166 -8.61 -16.90 -1.67
CA ALA A 166 -9.87 -17.62 -1.84
C ALA A 166 -11.03 -16.72 -1.37
N TRP A 167 -12.06 -16.58 -2.21
CA TRP A 167 -13.37 -16.06 -1.84
C TRP A 167 -14.30 -17.22 -1.49
N ALA A 168 -15.01 -17.15 -0.36
CA ALA A 168 -15.94 -18.18 0.10
C ALA A 168 -17.35 -18.07 -0.54
N GLY A 169 -17.40 -17.66 -1.81
CA GLY A 169 -18.62 -17.54 -2.59
C GLY A 169 -19.72 -16.64 -2.00
N GLN A 170 -20.96 -16.95 -2.37
CA GLN A 170 -22.17 -16.25 -1.93
C GLN A 170 -22.68 -16.75 -0.59
N ASP A 171 -22.45 -18.02 -0.22
CA ASP A 171 -22.91 -18.58 1.05
C ASP A 171 -21.95 -18.29 2.23
N GLY A 172 -20.70 -17.89 1.93
CA GLY A 172 -19.69 -17.53 2.91
C GLY A 172 -18.94 -18.72 3.53
N VAL A 173 -19.03 -19.92 2.93
CA VAL A 173 -18.51 -21.17 3.49
C VAL A 173 -17.50 -21.83 2.55
N PHE A 174 -16.20 -21.70 2.88
CA PHE A 174 -15.13 -22.33 2.10
C PHE A 174 -15.32 -23.84 1.89
N GLY A 175 -15.01 -24.32 0.69
CA GLY A 175 -15.11 -25.73 0.27
C GLY A 175 -16.41 -26.10 -0.44
N THR A 176 -17.19 -25.11 -0.86
CA THR A 176 -18.44 -25.25 -1.64
C THR A 176 -18.17 -25.20 -3.15
N ALA A 177 -19.22 -24.99 -3.96
CA ALA A 177 -19.12 -24.94 -5.42
C ALA A 177 -18.97 -23.51 -5.98
N ASP A 178 -19.15 -22.51 -5.12
CA ASP A 178 -19.03 -21.08 -5.38
C ASP A 178 -17.74 -20.45 -4.78
N ASP A 179 -16.82 -21.28 -4.28
CA ASP A 179 -15.44 -20.85 -3.98
C ASP A 179 -14.73 -20.34 -5.26
N VAL A 180 -14.11 -19.16 -5.19
CA VAL A 180 -13.27 -18.61 -6.27
C VAL A 180 -11.84 -18.41 -5.77
N ALA A 181 -10.85 -18.87 -6.55
CA ALA A 181 -9.44 -18.80 -6.19
C ALA A 181 -8.64 -17.94 -7.19
N TYR A 182 -7.83 -17.02 -6.66
CA TYR A 182 -6.96 -16.10 -7.38
C TYR A 182 -5.51 -16.29 -6.93
N ALA A 183 -4.53 -16.05 -7.79
CA ALA A 183 -3.11 -16.08 -7.43
C ALA A 183 -2.37 -14.82 -7.91
N ARG A 184 -1.54 -14.24 -7.04
CA ARG A 184 -0.85 -12.96 -7.30
C ARG A 184 0.56 -12.97 -6.72
N ALA A 185 1.57 -12.77 -7.57
CA ALA A 185 2.93 -12.54 -7.12
C ALA A 185 3.16 -11.07 -6.73
N THR A 186 3.89 -10.83 -5.63
CA THR A 186 4.27 -9.49 -5.15
C THR A 186 5.16 -8.74 -6.14
N ALA A 187 5.04 -7.42 -6.16
CA ALA A 187 5.93 -6.53 -6.90
C ALA A 187 7.32 -6.43 -6.23
N THR A 188 8.26 -5.73 -6.88
CA THR A 188 9.63 -5.49 -6.35
C THR A 188 9.63 -4.81 -4.96
N SER A 189 8.57 -4.07 -4.65
CA SER A 189 8.28 -3.42 -3.37
C SER A 189 7.68 -4.33 -2.31
N GLY A 190 7.53 -5.64 -2.57
CA GLY A 190 6.80 -6.61 -1.73
C GLY A 190 5.28 -6.44 -1.74
N SER A 191 4.75 -5.38 -2.35
CA SER A 191 3.33 -5.06 -2.36
C SER A 191 2.54 -5.93 -3.36
N TYR A 192 1.28 -6.21 -3.03
CA TYR A 192 0.35 -6.94 -3.89
C TYR A 192 -1.06 -6.34 -3.82
N THR A 193 -1.89 -6.67 -4.82
CA THR A 193 -3.30 -6.28 -4.87
C THR A 193 -4.10 -7.29 -5.69
N PHE A 194 -5.28 -7.64 -5.20
CA PHE A 194 -6.36 -8.35 -5.87
C PHE A 194 -7.52 -7.35 -6.04
N PRO A 195 -7.74 -6.79 -7.25
CA PRO A 195 -8.85 -5.89 -7.54
C PRO A 195 -10.14 -6.67 -7.85
N ASN A 196 -11.21 -5.97 -8.24
CA ASN A 196 -12.44 -6.51 -8.84
C ASN A 196 -13.24 -7.49 -7.94
N LEU A 197 -12.98 -7.51 -6.64
CA LEU A 197 -13.54 -8.49 -5.72
C LEU A 197 -15.01 -8.20 -5.38
N ALA A 198 -15.80 -9.26 -5.20
CA ALA A 198 -17.12 -9.18 -4.60
C ALA A 198 -17.04 -8.78 -3.11
N SER A 199 -18.18 -8.44 -2.51
CA SER A 199 -18.30 -8.43 -1.05
C SER A 199 -18.44 -9.86 -0.50
N GLY A 200 -17.98 -10.12 0.72
CA GLY A 200 -18.02 -11.45 1.32
C GLY A 200 -16.81 -11.79 2.19
N VAL A 201 -16.60 -13.09 2.44
CA VAL A 201 -15.51 -13.61 3.26
C VAL A 201 -14.37 -14.11 2.38
N PHE A 202 -13.15 -13.72 2.72
CA PHE A 202 -11.94 -13.97 1.96
C PHE A 202 -10.83 -14.54 2.84
N ARG A 203 -9.97 -15.36 2.25
CA ARG A 203 -8.75 -15.89 2.88
C ARG A 203 -7.57 -15.63 1.97
N VAL A 204 -6.60 -14.84 2.44
CA VAL A 204 -5.29 -14.70 1.80
C VAL A 204 -4.35 -15.71 2.45
N THR A 205 -3.63 -16.51 1.67
CA THR A 205 -2.56 -17.39 2.15
C THR A 205 -1.30 -17.19 1.31
N VAL A 206 -0.17 -16.98 1.97
CA VAL A 206 1.14 -16.90 1.30
C VAL A 206 1.64 -18.30 0.97
N ASP A 207 2.06 -18.53 -0.28
CA ASP A 207 2.84 -19.72 -0.64
C ASP A 207 4.25 -19.59 -0.08
N THR A 208 4.49 -20.18 1.09
CA THR A 208 5.78 -20.16 1.77
C THR A 208 6.90 -20.85 0.98
N ALA A 209 6.59 -21.67 -0.04
CA ALA A 209 7.59 -22.23 -0.95
C ALA A 209 8.12 -21.22 -1.98
N SER A 210 7.43 -20.07 -2.14
CA SER A 210 7.84 -18.96 -3.02
C SER A 210 8.73 -17.91 -2.32
N LEU A 211 8.94 -18.03 -1.00
CA LEU A 211 9.83 -17.14 -0.24
C LEU A 211 11.31 -17.34 -0.67
N PRO A 212 12.15 -16.27 -0.72
CA PRO A 212 13.53 -16.38 -1.23
C PRO A 212 14.45 -17.33 -0.44
N THR A 213 14.12 -17.56 0.83
CA THR A 213 14.74 -18.53 1.73
C THR A 213 13.66 -19.05 2.69
N PRO A 214 13.87 -20.16 3.40
CA PRO A 214 13.05 -20.48 4.56
C PRO A 214 13.01 -19.29 5.53
N MET A 215 11.80 -18.88 5.92
CA MET A 215 11.51 -17.81 6.85
C MET A 215 10.35 -18.25 7.76
N ASN A 216 10.23 -17.59 8.91
CA ASN A 216 9.10 -17.74 9.82
C ASN A 216 8.19 -16.53 9.64
N ALA A 217 6.87 -16.71 9.61
CA ALA A 217 5.95 -15.60 9.76
C ALA A 217 6.11 -14.97 11.16
N THR A 218 6.03 -13.65 11.22
CA THR A 218 6.03 -12.83 12.44
C THR A 218 4.77 -11.97 12.55
N TYR A 219 4.10 -11.70 11.43
CA TYR A 219 2.80 -11.03 11.38
C TYR A 219 1.93 -11.59 10.26
N ASP A 220 0.65 -11.76 10.57
CA ASP A 220 -0.47 -11.75 9.64
C ASP A 220 -1.66 -11.01 10.29
N LEU A 221 -2.61 -10.54 9.47
CA LEU A 221 -3.66 -9.61 9.87
C LEU A 221 -4.59 -10.12 10.99
N ASP A 222 -4.80 -11.44 11.11
CA ASP A 222 -5.59 -12.02 12.21
C ASP A 222 -4.75 -12.50 13.42
N GLY A 223 -3.43 -12.29 13.37
CA GLY A 223 -2.52 -12.32 14.51
C GLY A 223 -2.13 -13.73 14.98
N ASN A 224 -2.16 -14.71 14.08
CA ASN A 224 -1.91 -16.12 14.40
C ASN A 224 -0.51 -16.59 13.96
N SER A 225 0.11 -15.90 12.99
CA SER A 225 1.43 -16.16 12.39
C SER A 225 1.56 -17.54 11.69
N ASP A 226 0.49 -18.03 11.06
CA ASP A 226 0.46 -19.26 10.23
C ASP A 226 0.61 -19.01 8.72
N SER A 227 0.81 -17.75 8.30
CA SER A 227 0.91 -17.32 6.89
C SER A 227 -0.44 -17.22 6.15
N THR A 228 -1.55 -17.18 6.90
CA THR A 228 -2.91 -16.94 6.42
C THR A 228 -3.53 -15.70 7.09
N ALA A 229 -4.39 -14.99 6.37
CA ALA A 229 -5.27 -13.97 6.92
C ALA A 229 -6.71 -14.21 6.48
N LEU A 230 -7.63 -14.35 7.43
CA LEU A 230 -9.07 -14.36 7.20
C LEU A 230 -9.65 -12.94 7.34
N LEU A 231 -10.33 -12.45 6.30
CA LEU A 231 -10.92 -11.12 6.28
C LEU A 231 -12.33 -11.13 5.66
N ALA A 232 -13.08 -10.06 5.89
CA ALA A 232 -14.33 -9.78 5.19
C ALA A 232 -14.25 -8.44 4.46
N LEU A 233 -14.88 -8.35 3.30
CA LEU A 233 -15.05 -7.14 2.52
C LEU A 233 -16.51 -6.71 2.51
N ALA A 234 -16.77 -5.47 2.91
CA ALA A 234 -18.00 -4.77 2.61
C ALA A 234 -18.05 -4.36 1.11
N PRO A 235 -19.23 -4.04 0.57
CA PRO A 235 -19.36 -3.54 -0.81
C PRO A 235 -18.47 -2.32 -1.06
N LEU A 236 -17.77 -2.31 -2.19
CA LEU A 236 -16.81 -1.27 -2.60
C LEU A 236 -15.59 -1.08 -1.67
N GLN A 237 -15.39 -1.94 -0.65
CA GLN A 237 -14.29 -1.79 0.29
C GLN A 237 -12.95 -2.15 -0.35
N SER A 238 -11.98 -1.24 -0.28
CA SER A 238 -10.57 -1.57 -0.48
C SER A 238 -9.88 -1.74 0.87
N ARG A 239 -9.10 -2.82 1.02
CA ARG A 239 -8.21 -3.05 2.16
C ARG A 239 -6.78 -3.12 1.67
N ASP A 240 -5.93 -2.19 2.13
CA ASP A 240 -4.50 -2.14 1.82
C ASP A 240 -3.63 -2.72 2.96
N ASP A 241 -4.24 -3.42 3.91
CA ASP A 241 -3.68 -3.80 5.21
C ASP A 241 -3.68 -5.32 5.47
N ALA A 242 -3.83 -6.14 4.41
CA ALA A 242 -3.65 -7.59 4.49
C ALA A 242 -2.14 -7.95 4.42
N ASP A 243 -1.37 -7.38 5.34
CA ASP A 243 0.10 -7.47 5.32
C ASP A 243 0.61 -8.80 5.93
N PHE A 244 1.80 -9.23 5.52
CA PHE A 244 2.47 -10.43 6.04
C PHE A 244 3.95 -10.18 6.33
N GLY A 245 4.32 -10.26 7.61
CA GLY A 245 5.70 -10.07 8.07
C GLY A 245 6.43 -11.40 8.15
N TYR A 246 7.67 -11.45 7.64
CA TYR A 246 8.52 -12.63 7.68
C TYR A 246 9.93 -12.31 8.16
N ALA A 247 10.38 -13.03 9.20
CA ALA A 247 11.76 -12.99 9.65
C ALA A 247 12.52 -14.27 9.26
N PRO A 248 13.82 -14.20 8.93
CA PRO A 248 14.65 -15.40 8.80
C PRO A 248 14.66 -16.21 10.11
N PRO A 249 14.94 -17.54 10.09
CA PRO A 249 15.28 -18.29 11.30
C PRO A 249 16.46 -17.61 12.03
N ALA A 250 16.52 -17.70 13.36
CA ALA A 250 17.35 -16.81 14.20
C ALA A 250 18.80 -16.62 13.71
N THR A 251 19.10 -15.40 13.24
CA THR A 251 20.40 -15.00 12.67
C THR A 251 21.15 -13.98 13.53
N TRP A 252 22.44 -13.82 13.23
CA TRP A 252 23.12 -12.53 13.39
C TRP A 252 23.11 -11.75 12.08
N ALA A 253 22.96 -10.42 12.19
CA ALA A 253 22.97 -9.51 11.05
C ALA A 253 24.06 -8.43 11.24
N PHE A 254 24.97 -8.31 10.27
CA PHE A 254 26.08 -7.35 10.29
C PHE A 254 26.06 -6.48 9.04
N PHE A 255 26.10 -5.17 9.21
CA PHE A 255 25.95 -4.18 8.14
C PHE A 255 27.07 -3.15 8.20
N GLY A 256 27.48 -2.65 7.03
CA GLY A 256 28.40 -1.55 6.95
C GLY A 256 28.67 -1.09 5.52
N HIS A 257 29.61 -0.17 5.39
CA HIS A 257 30.08 0.33 4.10
C HIS A 257 31.61 0.28 4.02
N VAL A 258 32.15 0.42 2.81
CA VAL A 258 33.56 0.76 2.59
C VAL A 258 33.63 2.13 1.90
N TYR A 259 34.57 2.99 2.32
CA TYR A 259 34.70 4.37 1.85
C TYR A 259 36.13 4.73 1.40
N GLU A 260 36.29 5.63 0.42
CA GLU A 260 37.58 6.26 0.11
C GLU A 260 37.86 7.39 1.11
N GLY A 261 38.93 7.27 1.90
CA GLY A 261 39.40 8.36 2.74
C GLY A 261 40.11 7.91 4.01
N TYR A 262 39.59 8.35 5.15
CA TYR A 262 40.03 8.05 6.51
C TYR A 262 38.81 7.91 7.42
N PRO A 263 38.91 7.21 8.58
CA PRO A 263 37.79 7.03 9.50
C PRO A 263 37.01 8.33 9.81
N GLY A 264 35.74 8.34 9.41
CA GLY A 264 34.83 9.49 9.50
C GLY A 264 34.50 10.16 8.17
N ASP A 265 35.24 9.92 7.08
CA ASP A 265 34.86 10.38 5.74
C ASP A 265 33.91 9.36 5.08
N THR A 266 32.61 9.59 5.23
CA THR A 266 31.54 8.78 4.63
C THR A 266 31.09 9.33 3.26
N SER A 267 31.81 10.31 2.68
CA SER A 267 31.34 11.02 1.48
C SER A 267 31.56 10.29 0.16
N ARG A 268 32.35 9.20 0.18
CA ARG A 268 32.78 8.45 -1.03
C ARG A 268 32.72 6.94 -0.81
N PRO A 269 31.57 6.28 -0.99
CA PRO A 269 31.52 4.82 -0.92
C PRO A 269 32.32 4.15 -2.04
N VAL A 270 32.87 2.96 -1.77
CA VAL A 270 33.68 2.15 -2.72
C VAL A 270 33.00 0.81 -2.99
N ASP A 271 32.59 0.59 -4.24
CA ASP A 271 32.03 -0.67 -4.72
C ASP A 271 33.12 -1.73 -4.97
N ARG A 272 32.70 -3.00 -5.05
CA ARG A 272 33.54 -4.18 -5.39
C ARG A 272 34.61 -4.60 -4.38
N VAL A 273 34.72 -3.95 -3.22
CA VAL A 273 35.60 -4.39 -2.12
C VAL A 273 35.08 -5.71 -1.54
N THR A 274 35.97 -6.65 -1.23
CA THR A 274 35.55 -7.97 -0.72
C THR A 274 35.62 -8.02 0.81
N VAL A 275 34.48 -8.24 1.45
CA VAL A 275 34.37 -8.40 2.91
C VAL A 275 34.02 -9.86 3.23
N ARG A 276 34.51 -10.38 4.36
CA ARG A 276 34.26 -11.74 4.84
C ARG A 276 33.79 -11.75 6.29
N LEU A 277 32.86 -12.65 6.59
CA LEU A 277 32.43 -12.97 7.94
C LEU A 277 33.07 -14.30 8.36
N TYR A 278 33.79 -14.31 9.47
CA TYR A 278 34.30 -15.52 10.11
C TYR A 278 33.74 -15.69 11.52
N GLY A 279 33.64 -16.94 11.99
CA GLY A 279 33.20 -17.31 13.33
C GLY A 279 34.26 -18.15 14.05
N SER A 280 34.59 -17.76 15.28
CA SER A 280 35.67 -18.36 16.05
C SER A 280 35.27 -18.72 17.49
N GLN A 281 35.94 -19.74 18.01
CA GLN A 281 35.86 -20.15 19.41
C GLN A 281 36.91 -19.43 20.28
N THR A 282 37.78 -18.59 19.68
CA THR A 282 38.88 -17.89 20.36
C THR A 282 39.11 -16.49 19.76
N ALA A 283 39.28 -15.48 20.62
CA ALA A 283 39.39 -14.06 20.26
C ALA A 283 40.49 -13.69 19.25
N ASP A 284 41.57 -14.49 19.19
CA ASP A 284 42.83 -14.16 18.49
C ASP A 284 42.99 -14.86 17.13
N ALA A 285 42.02 -15.68 16.71
CA ALA A 285 42.05 -16.38 15.44
C ALA A 285 40.69 -16.23 14.73
N LEU A 286 40.69 -15.98 13.41
CA LEU A 286 39.46 -15.74 12.65
C LEU A 286 38.46 -16.91 12.70
N GLY A 287 38.96 -18.15 12.82
CA GLY A 287 38.13 -19.35 12.88
C GLY A 287 37.62 -19.80 11.51
N ALA A 288 36.36 -20.24 11.45
CA ALA A 288 35.73 -20.73 10.22
C ALA A 288 35.20 -19.57 9.37
N LEU A 289 35.50 -19.57 8.07
CA LEU A 289 34.86 -18.67 7.12
C LEU A 289 33.38 -19.04 7.00
N LEU A 290 32.50 -18.08 7.31
CA LEU A 290 31.04 -18.27 7.29
C LEU A 290 30.42 -17.77 5.99
N MET A 291 30.83 -16.58 5.56
CA MET A 291 30.31 -15.91 4.36
C MET A 291 31.36 -15.03 3.69
N THR A 292 31.17 -14.78 2.40
CA THR A 292 31.88 -13.75 1.64
C THR A 292 30.86 -12.84 0.96
N ARG A 293 31.17 -11.54 0.90
CA ARG A 293 30.39 -10.50 0.25
C ARG A 293 31.33 -9.58 -0.52
N VAL A 294 30.77 -8.93 -1.52
CA VAL A 294 31.43 -7.91 -2.34
C VAL A 294 30.55 -6.66 -2.23
N THR A 295 31.13 -5.48 -2.02
CA THR A 295 30.33 -4.27 -1.82
C THR A 295 29.55 -3.90 -3.07
N ALA A 296 28.28 -3.56 -2.89
CA ALA A 296 27.37 -3.15 -3.96
C ALA A 296 27.59 -1.68 -4.35
N ASP A 297 26.80 -1.19 -5.31
CA ASP A 297 26.68 0.25 -5.58
C ASP A 297 26.34 1.00 -4.28
N GLY A 298 27.05 2.09 -3.99
CA GLY A 298 26.97 2.75 -2.66
C GLY A 298 27.81 2.08 -1.57
N GLY A 299 28.69 1.15 -1.92
CA GLY A 299 29.76 0.62 -1.06
C GLY A 299 29.28 -0.25 0.11
N ALA A 300 28.01 -0.61 0.14
CA ALA A 300 27.39 -1.34 1.24
C ALA A 300 27.74 -2.84 1.24
N PHE A 301 27.87 -3.43 2.43
CA PHE A 301 27.90 -4.87 2.67
C PHE A 301 26.88 -5.28 3.73
N SER A 302 26.30 -6.48 3.58
CA SER A 302 25.46 -7.10 4.62
C SER A 302 25.67 -8.62 4.71
N PHE A 303 25.79 -9.10 5.95
CA PHE A 303 25.88 -10.52 6.29
C PHE A 303 24.70 -10.96 7.14
N TRP A 304 24.19 -12.15 6.82
CA TRP A 304 23.01 -12.75 7.43
C TRP A 304 23.35 -14.22 7.67
N TYR A 305 23.76 -14.56 8.89
CA TYR A 305 24.30 -15.89 9.20
C TYR A 305 23.36 -16.67 10.11
N ILE A 306 22.90 -17.82 9.60
CA ILE A 306 22.18 -18.85 10.35
C ILE A 306 23.14 -20.03 10.52
N GLY A 307 23.50 -20.40 11.76
CA GLY A 307 24.41 -21.50 12.03
C GLY A 307 24.91 -21.55 13.47
N GLN A 308 26.07 -22.17 13.69
CA GLN A 308 26.62 -22.34 15.04
C GLN A 308 26.90 -21.00 15.74
N ASN A 309 26.58 -20.93 17.03
CA ASN A 309 26.94 -19.81 17.89
C ASN A 309 28.45 -19.85 18.19
N TYR A 310 29.18 -18.93 17.57
CA TYR A 310 30.57 -18.63 17.87
C TYR A 310 30.68 -17.49 18.91
N PRO A 311 31.46 -17.66 20.00
CA PRO A 311 31.67 -16.59 20.98
C PRO A 311 32.46 -15.39 20.41
N PHE A 312 33.12 -15.53 19.25
CA PHE A 312 33.76 -14.42 18.55
C PHE A 312 33.36 -14.43 17.07
N VAL A 313 33.02 -13.27 16.52
CA VAL A 313 32.69 -13.09 15.10
C VAL A 313 33.56 -11.98 14.52
N HIS A 314 34.07 -12.17 13.31
CA HIS A 314 35.07 -11.30 12.69
C HIS A 314 34.57 -10.82 11.31
N LEU A 315 34.52 -9.51 11.11
CA LEU A 315 34.40 -8.88 9.79
C LEU A 315 35.80 -8.52 9.30
N VAL A 316 36.21 -9.06 8.14
CA VAL A 316 37.52 -8.79 7.54
C VAL A 316 37.35 -8.30 6.11
N GLU A 317 37.95 -7.16 5.81
CA GLU A 317 38.05 -6.50 4.51
C GLU A 317 39.35 -6.96 3.78
N GLU A 318 39.33 -7.01 2.45
CA GLU A 318 40.49 -7.34 1.60
C GLU A 318 40.70 -6.30 0.48
N ASP A 319 41.79 -5.55 0.62
CA ASP A 319 42.24 -4.47 -0.26
C ASP A 319 42.01 -4.77 -1.75
N LEU A 320 41.33 -3.85 -2.44
CA LEU A 320 41.34 -3.82 -3.90
C LEU A 320 42.75 -3.56 -4.45
N PRO A 321 43.10 -4.06 -5.66
CA PRO A 321 44.41 -3.80 -6.26
C PRO A 321 44.72 -2.30 -6.35
N HIS A 322 45.87 -1.91 -5.78
CA HIS A 322 46.32 -0.52 -5.60
C HIS A 322 45.54 0.31 -4.57
N TRP A 323 44.70 -0.28 -3.73
CA TRP A 323 44.16 0.36 -2.52
C TRP A 323 45.00 -0.04 -1.29
N LEU A 324 44.68 0.57 -0.15
CA LEU A 324 45.24 0.28 1.17
C LEU A 324 44.25 0.75 2.24
N SER A 325 43.80 -0.13 3.13
CA SER A 325 42.93 0.23 4.26
C SER A 325 43.63 1.23 5.20
N THR A 326 43.01 2.40 5.40
CA THR A 326 43.46 3.49 6.28
C THR A 326 42.84 3.44 7.67
N GLY A 327 41.75 2.69 7.86
CA GLY A 327 41.16 2.41 9.16
C GLY A 327 39.76 1.79 9.10
N ALA A 328 39.16 1.56 10.27
CA ALA A 328 37.79 1.05 10.40
C ALA A 328 37.05 1.72 11.56
N THR A 329 35.73 1.65 11.55
CA THR A 329 34.83 1.98 12.68
C THR A 329 33.85 0.83 12.89
N ALA A 330 33.55 0.50 14.15
CA ALA A 330 32.71 -0.64 14.50
C ALA A 330 31.34 -0.21 15.05
N ALA A 331 30.34 -1.06 14.81
CA ALA A 331 29.04 -1.01 15.49
C ALA A 331 29.19 -1.10 17.03
N THR A 332 28.16 -0.68 17.77
CA THR A 332 28.10 -0.86 19.22
C THR A 332 28.32 -2.32 19.61
N GLY A 333 29.30 -2.57 20.48
CA GLY A 333 29.72 -3.93 20.89
C GLY A 333 30.81 -4.56 19.99
N GLY A 334 31.21 -3.89 18.91
CA GLY A 334 32.35 -4.29 18.07
C GLY A 334 33.66 -3.60 18.50
N VAL A 335 34.77 -4.27 18.20
CA VAL A 335 36.14 -3.83 18.49
C VAL A 335 36.92 -3.78 17.17
N VAL A 336 37.46 -2.62 16.81
CA VAL A 336 38.40 -2.49 15.70
C VAL A 336 39.74 -3.11 16.12
N VAL A 337 40.15 -4.17 15.43
CA VAL A 337 41.40 -4.90 15.72
C VAL A 337 42.52 -4.46 14.78
N HIS A 338 42.20 -4.24 13.51
CA HIS A 338 43.10 -3.74 12.46
C HIS A 338 42.34 -2.78 11.53
N ALA A 339 43.04 -2.08 10.64
CA ALA A 339 42.43 -1.18 9.66
C ALA A 339 41.40 -1.89 8.75
N ASN A 340 41.57 -3.19 8.51
CA ASN A 340 40.67 -4.03 7.71
C ASN A 340 39.91 -5.08 8.55
N HIS A 341 39.85 -4.97 9.88
CA HIS A 341 39.31 -6.04 10.73
C HIS A 341 38.59 -5.54 11.98
N ILE A 342 37.29 -5.85 12.07
CA ILE A 342 36.42 -5.66 13.24
C ILE A 342 36.09 -7.02 13.87
N ARG A 343 36.11 -7.14 15.19
CA ARG A 343 35.70 -8.33 15.95
C ARG A 343 34.54 -8.00 16.90
N PHE A 344 33.63 -8.94 17.08
CA PHE A 344 32.53 -8.89 18.06
C PHE A 344 32.71 -9.99 19.10
N ASP A 345 32.65 -9.60 20.37
CA ASP A 345 32.89 -10.49 21.52
C ASP A 345 31.54 -10.84 22.15
N GLY A 346 31.06 -12.06 21.93
CA GLY A 346 29.76 -12.55 22.38
C GLY A 346 28.53 -11.92 21.69
N PRO A 347 28.45 -11.89 20.34
CA PRO A 347 27.32 -11.26 19.64
C PRO A 347 25.97 -11.92 19.97
N GLN A 348 24.93 -11.11 20.14
CA GLN A 348 23.60 -11.56 20.55
C GLN A 348 22.74 -11.95 19.35
N MET A 349 22.13 -13.14 19.37
CA MET A 349 21.24 -13.59 18.29
C MET A 349 20.02 -12.67 18.19
N GLY A 350 19.65 -12.28 16.97
CA GLY A 350 18.63 -11.25 16.72
C GLY A 350 19.12 -9.80 16.83
N HIS A 351 20.37 -9.54 17.26
CA HIS A 351 20.90 -8.18 17.32
C HIS A 351 21.45 -7.70 15.96
N TYR A 352 21.18 -6.43 15.65
CA TYR A 352 21.55 -5.76 14.40
C TYR A 352 22.81 -4.92 14.61
N TYR A 353 23.94 -5.38 14.04
CA TYR A 353 25.22 -4.70 14.14
C TYR A 353 25.39 -3.75 12.95
N VAL A 354 24.75 -2.58 13.05
CA VAL A 354 24.73 -1.50 12.06
C VAL A 354 25.87 -0.47 12.28
N ALA A 355 26.16 0.32 11.24
CA ALA A 355 27.22 1.35 11.24
C ALA A 355 28.67 0.85 11.43
N ASN A 356 28.98 -0.38 10.97
CA ASN A 356 30.38 -0.73 10.69
C ASN A 356 30.85 0.02 9.45
N ALA A 357 32.14 0.36 9.38
CA ALA A 357 32.75 0.80 8.14
C ALA A 357 34.24 0.46 8.06
N PHE A 358 34.72 0.27 6.84
CA PHE A 358 36.14 0.26 6.50
C PHE A 358 36.45 1.48 5.61
N PHE A 359 37.68 1.96 5.66
CA PHE A 359 38.12 3.15 4.95
C PHE A 359 39.42 2.85 4.24
N ASP A 360 39.47 3.06 2.93
CA ASP A 360 40.59 2.70 2.06
C ASP A 360 41.12 3.92 1.31
N ARG A 361 42.31 3.81 0.71
CA ARG A 361 42.84 4.86 -0.15
C ARG A 361 43.67 4.33 -1.32
N LEU A 362 43.40 4.87 -2.51
CA LEU A 362 44.13 4.55 -3.74
C LEU A 362 45.60 5.03 -3.67
N THR A 363 46.53 4.09 -3.83
CA THR A 363 47.99 4.25 -3.63
C THR A 363 48.76 4.63 -4.91
N VAL A 364 48.20 5.52 -5.74
CA VAL A 364 48.86 5.92 -7.01
C VAL A 364 50.14 6.71 -6.79
N THR A 365 51.28 6.03 -6.78
CA THR A 365 52.56 6.67 -7.05
C THR A 365 52.70 6.84 -8.57
N LEU A 366 52.28 8.00 -9.08
CA LEU A 366 52.58 8.40 -10.46
C LEU A 366 54.10 8.54 -10.62
N THR A 367 54.75 7.46 -11.06
CA THR A 367 56.15 7.50 -11.46
C THR A 367 56.25 8.42 -12.68
N PRO A 368 56.99 9.55 -12.61
CA PRO A 368 57.09 10.45 -13.74
C PRO A 368 57.80 9.74 -14.89
N THR A 369 57.09 9.55 -16.01
CA THR A 369 57.69 9.03 -17.23
C THR A 369 58.81 9.98 -17.66
N PRO A 370 60.05 9.51 -17.87
CA PRO A 370 61.17 10.38 -18.15
C PRO A 370 60.95 11.16 -19.45
N THR A 371 60.97 12.48 -19.35
CA THR A 371 60.87 13.38 -20.51
C THR A 371 61.98 13.08 -21.52
N PRO A 372 61.67 12.83 -22.81
CA PRO A 372 62.70 12.55 -23.80
C PRO A 372 63.60 13.77 -24.03
N GLU A 373 64.91 13.57 -23.93
CA GLU A 373 65.92 14.62 -24.07
C GLU A 373 66.00 15.15 -25.52
N PRO A 374 66.12 16.48 -25.74
CA PRO A 374 66.05 17.07 -27.09
C PRO A 374 67.23 16.66 -27.99
N THR A 375 66.96 15.74 -28.91
CA THR A 375 67.92 15.22 -29.88
C THR A 375 68.39 16.31 -30.85
N ARG A 376 69.68 16.66 -30.80
CA ARG A 376 70.32 17.65 -31.70
C ARG A 376 70.44 17.11 -33.14
N THR A 377 69.56 17.56 -34.03
CA THR A 377 69.64 17.28 -35.47
C THR A 377 70.23 18.48 -36.23
N ARG A 378 71.05 18.21 -37.25
CA ARG A 378 71.86 19.23 -37.97
C ARG A 378 71.11 19.92 -39.12
N THR A 379 71.39 21.21 -39.31
CA THR A 379 70.93 22.06 -40.42
C THR A 379 71.38 21.59 -41.81
N PRO A 380 70.50 21.68 -42.82
CA PRO A 380 70.88 22.08 -44.18
C PRO A 380 70.28 23.43 -44.62
N THR A 381 70.91 24.03 -45.62
CA THR A 381 70.71 25.39 -46.17
C THR A 381 69.48 25.50 -47.12
N PRO A 382 68.85 26.68 -47.31
CA PRO A 382 67.49 26.78 -47.89
C PRO A 382 67.43 27.09 -49.40
N THR A 383 66.21 27.17 -49.94
CA THR A 383 65.86 27.83 -51.22
C THR A 383 64.49 28.52 -51.05
N ALA A 384 64.22 29.62 -51.77
CA ALA A 384 63.19 30.60 -51.41
C ALA A 384 62.10 30.81 -52.49
N SER A 385 60.92 31.33 -52.08
CA SER A 385 59.95 31.97 -52.99
C SER A 385 59.03 33.00 -52.29
N LEU A 386 59.45 34.27 -52.37
CA LEU A 386 58.68 35.53 -52.46
C LEU A 386 57.24 35.67 -51.87
N THR A 387 57.11 36.59 -50.90
CA THR A 387 55.89 37.35 -50.52
C THR A 387 55.53 38.44 -51.55
N PRO A 388 54.31 39.04 -51.60
CA PRO A 388 53.67 39.90 -50.55
C PRO A 388 52.18 39.46 -50.26
N THR A 389 51.18 40.20 -49.72
CA THR A 389 50.92 41.67 -49.60
C THR A 389 50.00 42.05 -48.40
N ARG A 390 49.79 43.36 -48.24
CA ARG A 390 49.02 44.18 -47.25
C ARG A 390 47.49 44.21 -47.62
N THR A 391 46.50 44.75 -46.88
CA THR A 391 46.46 45.87 -45.90
C THR A 391 45.15 45.92 -45.04
N SER A 392 45.21 46.50 -43.82
CA SER A 392 44.18 47.27 -43.03
C SER A 392 42.77 46.75 -42.65
N THR A 393 42.53 46.59 -41.33
CA THR A 393 41.66 47.40 -40.39
C THR A 393 40.42 48.14 -40.98
N PRO A 394 39.17 48.15 -40.40
CA PRO A 394 38.89 48.56 -38.99
C PRO A 394 37.61 48.07 -38.21
N THR A 395 37.76 47.93 -36.87
CA THR A 395 36.80 48.18 -35.74
C THR A 395 35.39 47.47 -35.72
N PRO A 396 34.39 47.74 -34.80
CA PRO A 396 33.57 46.64 -34.20
C PRO A 396 32.03 46.81 -34.36
N THR A 397 31.20 45.99 -33.66
CA THR A 397 30.02 46.41 -32.82
C THR A 397 28.99 45.28 -32.57
N ARG A 398 28.58 45.13 -31.29
CA ARG A 398 27.34 44.52 -30.70
C ARG A 398 26.63 43.32 -31.36
N THR A 399 26.32 42.32 -30.52
CA THR A 399 25.36 41.23 -30.80
C THR A 399 24.11 41.36 -29.92
N PRO A 400 22.88 41.30 -30.47
CA PRO A 400 21.63 41.11 -29.72
C PRO A 400 21.17 39.63 -29.72
N SER A 401 20.35 39.23 -28.75
CA SER A 401 19.56 37.99 -28.78
C SER A 401 18.27 38.22 -29.58
N PRO A 402 17.74 37.24 -30.34
CA PRO A 402 16.70 36.36 -29.77
C PRO A 402 16.74 34.88 -30.24
N THR A 403 15.87 34.07 -29.62
CA THR A 403 15.71 32.60 -29.76
C THR A 403 15.01 32.14 -31.05
N SER A 404 15.32 30.94 -31.57
CA SER A 404 14.32 30.02 -32.14
C SER A 404 14.83 28.57 -32.33
N THR A 405 13.86 27.66 -32.43
CA THR A 405 13.91 26.19 -32.26
C THR A 405 14.50 25.39 -33.43
N SER A 406 15.26 24.30 -33.15
CA SER A 406 14.99 22.91 -33.62
C SER A 406 16.23 22.00 -33.58
N THR A 407 16.03 20.70 -33.27
CA THR A 407 17.04 19.63 -33.38
C THR A 407 16.36 18.29 -33.72
N PRO A 408 16.76 17.57 -34.79
CA PRO A 408 16.15 16.29 -35.19
C PRO A 408 16.86 15.05 -34.62
N THR A 409 16.13 13.93 -34.58
CA THR A 409 16.59 12.60 -34.15
C THR A 409 17.47 11.90 -35.20
N PRO A 410 18.54 11.17 -34.82
CA PRO A 410 19.25 10.24 -35.70
C PRO A 410 18.71 8.80 -35.59
N THR A 411 18.69 8.07 -36.72
CA THR A 411 18.10 6.72 -36.86
C THR A 411 19.15 5.60 -36.79
N MET A 412 18.76 4.39 -36.37
CA MET A 412 19.60 3.18 -36.44
C MET A 412 19.79 2.67 -37.90
N THR A 413 20.79 1.81 -38.14
CA THR A 413 20.99 1.08 -39.41
C THR A 413 21.71 -0.26 -39.15
N PRO A 414 21.34 -1.40 -39.79
CA PRO A 414 21.78 -2.75 -39.39
C PRO A 414 22.88 -3.37 -40.29
N THR A 415 23.39 -4.55 -39.91
CA THR A 415 24.29 -5.43 -40.72
C THR A 415 24.24 -6.89 -40.18
N PRO A 416 24.77 -7.96 -40.85
CA PRO A 416 23.86 -9.00 -41.35
C PRO A 416 24.22 -10.47 -41.01
N THR A 417 23.30 -11.39 -41.35
CA THR A 417 23.46 -12.86 -41.29
C THR A 417 24.17 -13.43 -42.53
N PRO A 418 24.85 -14.58 -42.42
CA PRO A 418 24.73 -15.61 -43.45
C PRO A 418 24.62 -17.07 -42.93
N THR A 419 23.51 -17.71 -43.34
CA THR A 419 23.25 -19.12 -43.77
C THR A 419 24.04 -20.34 -43.25
N SER A 420 23.33 -21.48 -43.21
CA SER A 420 23.69 -22.80 -42.67
C SER A 420 24.49 -23.75 -43.57
N THR A 421 24.91 -24.90 -43.00
CA THR A 421 25.22 -26.16 -43.71
C THR A 421 24.92 -27.34 -42.77
N SER A 422 24.57 -28.52 -43.31
CA SER A 422 24.17 -29.71 -42.54
C SER A 422 24.74 -31.01 -43.11
N THR A 423 24.85 -32.07 -42.30
CA THR A 423 24.91 -33.49 -42.73
C THR A 423 24.71 -34.43 -41.51
N PRO A 424 24.28 -35.72 -41.69
CA PRO A 424 23.67 -36.51 -40.62
C PRO A 424 24.43 -37.79 -40.21
N THR A 425 23.89 -38.54 -39.23
CA THR A 425 24.07 -39.99 -39.04
C THR A 425 22.81 -40.57 -38.37
N ALA A 426 22.52 -41.88 -38.53
CA ALA A 426 21.19 -42.48 -38.37
C ALA A 426 21.03 -43.48 -37.21
N THR A 427 19.76 -43.85 -36.94
CA THR A 427 19.26 -44.85 -35.98
C THR A 427 19.66 -46.29 -36.31
N PRO A 428 19.64 -47.22 -35.33
CA PRO A 428 18.43 -48.06 -35.11
C PRO A 428 18.16 -48.39 -33.61
N SER A 429 17.15 -49.15 -33.19
CA SER A 429 15.71 -49.30 -33.57
C SER A 429 15.11 -50.47 -32.75
N SER A 430 13.90 -50.31 -32.18
CA SER A 430 13.04 -51.39 -31.59
C SER A 430 13.61 -52.12 -30.32
N THR A 431 12.87 -52.81 -29.43
CA THR A 431 11.66 -53.66 -29.58
C THR A 431 10.92 -53.89 -28.22
N ALA A 432 9.60 -54.11 -28.30
CA ALA A 432 8.67 -54.81 -27.37
C ALA A 432 8.39 -54.34 -25.91
N THR A 433 7.11 -54.06 -25.68
CA THR A 433 6.34 -54.18 -24.42
C THR A 433 6.20 -55.66 -23.98
N PRO A 434 5.99 -55.92 -22.68
CA PRO A 434 4.99 -56.92 -22.29
C PRO A 434 3.96 -56.39 -21.26
N THR A 435 2.70 -56.75 -21.46
CA THR A 435 1.59 -56.43 -20.54
C THR A 435 1.48 -57.49 -19.43
N ALA A 436 1.10 -57.09 -18.22
CA ALA A 436 0.60 -57.97 -17.16
C ALA A 436 -0.67 -57.35 -16.53
N THR A 437 -1.55 -58.18 -15.96
CA THR A 437 -2.95 -57.77 -15.66
C THR A 437 -3.48 -58.46 -14.39
N ASN A 438 -4.27 -57.72 -13.60
CA ASN A 438 -4.96 -58.13 -12.35
C ASN A 438 -4.00 -58.50 -11.18
N THR A 439 -4.32 -58.25 -9.92
CA THR A 439 -5.60 -58.57 -9.23
C THR A 439 -5.85 -57.65 -8.03
N ALA A 440 -7.12 -57.39 -7.70
CA ALA A 440 -7.51 -56.63 -6.50
C ALA A 440 -7.79 -57.55 -5.28
N SER A 441 -7.52 -57.05 -4.07
CA SER A 441 -8.07 -57.59 -2.82
C SER A 441 -8.19 -56.50 -1.75
N PRO A 442 -9.12 -56.62 -0.77
CA PRO A 442 -9.60 -55.49 0.03
C PRO A 442 -9.12 -55.51 1.49
N THR A 443 -9.73 -54.64 2.32
CA THR A 443 -9.83 -54.64 3.81
C THR A 443 -8.95 -53.59 4.51
N PRO A 444 -9.42 -52.90 5.58
CA PRO A 444 -10.79 -52.73 6.11
C PRO A 444 -11.31 -51.28 6.09
N THR A 445 -12.63 -51.11 6.00
CA THR A 445 -13.31 -49.88 6.47
C THR A 445 -13.53 -49.98 7.99
N VAL A 446 -13.17 -48.95 8.75
CA VAL A 446 -13.49 -48.87 10.20
C VAL A 446 -14.72 -47.98 10.39
N THR A 447 -15.83 -48.57 10.83
CA THR A 447 -17.07 -47.83 11.12
C THR A 447 -17.06 -47.30 12.57
N PRO A 448 -17.11 -45.98 12.81
CA PRO A 448 -17.36 -45.46 14.15
C PRO A 448 -18.82 -45.75 14.55
N THR A 449 -19.00 -46.47 15.66
CA THR A 449 -20.34 -46.82 16.19
C THR A 449 -20.93 -45.65 16.97
N ALA A 450 -22.20 -45.31 16.71
CA ALA A 450 -22.89 -44.22 17.40
C ALA A 450 -23.65 -44.71 18.64
N SER A 451 -23.33 -44.17 19.83
CA SER A 451 -24.11 -44.30 21.07
C SER A 451 -23.52 -43.42 22.20
N PRO A 452 -24.30 -42.89 23.14
CA PRO A 452 -25.65 -42.31 23.01
C PRO A 452 -25.68 -40.83 23.49
N THR A 453 -26.74 -40.10 23.14
CA THR A 453 -26.93 -38.70 23.58
C THR A 453 -27.19 -38.61 25.09
N HIS A 454 -26.38 -37.83 25.82
CA HIS A 454 -26.64 -37.49 27.22
C HIS A 454 -27.15 -36.04 27.36
N THR A 455 -28.35 -35.88 27.90
CA THR A 455 -28.96 -34.58 28.18
C THR A 455 -28.26 -33.88 29.37
N PRO A 456 -27.79 -32.63 29.24
CA PRO A 456 -27.19 -31.91 30.36
C PRO A 456 -28.26 -31.49 31.37
N THR A 457 -28.22 -32.06 32.58
CA THR A 457 -28.96 -31.55 33.74
C THR A 457 -28.11 -30.51 34.47
N SER A 458 -28.67 -29.35 34.80
CA SER A 458 -27.97 -28.29 35.51
C SER A 458 -27.82 -28.60 37.01
N THR A 459 -26.70 -28.17 37.60
CA THR A 459 -26.46 -28.17 39.05
C THR A 459 -25.55 -26.98 39.39
N PRO A 460 -25.77 -26.22 40.49
CA PRO A 460 -25.12 -24.92 40.67
C PRO A 460 -23.63 -25.01 41.06
N GLY A 461 -22.81 -24.13 40.49
CA GLY A 461 -21.45 -23.88 40.97
C GLY A 461 -21.42 -22.94 42.20
N PRO A 462 -20.28 -22.87 42.92
CA PRO A 462 -20.10 -21.99 44.07
C PRO A 462 -20.16 -20.49 43.68
N PRO A 463 -20.46 -19.58 44.64
CA PRO A 463 -20.70 -18.17 44.35
C PRO A 463 -19.46 -17.46 43.81
N ARG A 464 -19.61 -16.76 42.68
CA ARG A 464 -18.60 -15.81 42.18
C ARG A 464 -18.49 -14.62 43.12
N ILE A 465 -17.28 -14.31 43.58
CA ILE A 465 -16.96 -13.04 44.22
C ILE A 465 -17.12 -11.94 43.17
N HIS A 466 -17.96 -10.94 43.46
CA HIS A 466 -17.96 -9.69 42.71
C HIS A 466 -16.73 -8.87 43.11
N LEU A 467 -15.75 -8.82 42.21
CA LEU A 467 -14.87 -7.64 42.13
C LEU A 467 -15.69 -6.52 41.46
N PRO A 468 -15.54 -5.25 41.90
CA PRO A 468 -16.23 -4.14 41.27
C PRO A 468 -15.73 -3.94 39.84
N LEU A 469 -16.59 -3.41 38.96
CA LEU A 469 -16.16 -3.03 37.61
C LEU A 469 -15.12 -1.90 37.72
N ILE A 470 -13.94 -2.15 37.17
CA ILE A 470 -13.00 -1.10 36.79
C ILE A 470 -13.56 -0.48 35.49
N PRO A 471 -13.64 0.85 35.34
CA PRO A 471 -14.08 1.45 34.08
C PRO A 471 -13.14 1.04 32.94
N ILE A 472 -13.72 0.82 31.77
CA ILE A 472 -12.95 0.55 30.56
C ILE A 472 -12.25 1.86 30.17
N TYR A 473 -10.95 1.93 30.41
CA TYR A 473 -10.11 2.94 29.77
C TYR A 473 -10.07 2.65 28.27
N ALA A 474 -10.20 3.71 27.46
CA ALA A 474 -9.91 3.65 26.04
C ALA A 474 -8.48 3.13 25.79
N PRO A 475 -8.20 2.53 24.62
CA PRO A 475 -6.82 2.28 24.21
C PRO A 475 -6.04 3.62 24.24
N PRO A 476 -4.73 3.61 24.59
CA PRO A 476 -3.94 4.81 24.81
C PRO A 476 -3.77 5.72 23.57
N ASN A 477 -4.26 5.27 22.42
CA ASN A 477 -4.07 5.92 21.12
C ASN A 477 -5.38 6.49 20.53
N GLN A 478 -6.48 6.60 21.29
CA GLN A 478 -7.78 7.02 20.75
C GLN A 478 -7.93 8.55 20.61
N ILE A 479 -8.30 9.01 19.40
CA ILE A 479 -8.43 10.41 18.99
C ILE A 479 -9.88 10.68 18.52
N ALA A 480 -10.48 11.79 18.96
CA ALA A 480 -11.72 12.29 18.38
C ALA A 480 -11.40 13.39 17.37
N TYR A 481 -11.80 13.24 16.11
CA TYR A 481 -11.62 14.26 15.08
C TYR A 481 -12.97 14.88 14.75
N ILE A 482 -13.10 16.18 15.05
CA ILE A 482 -14.34 16.93 14.95
C ILE A 482 -14.39 17.68 13.61
N TYR A 483 -15.40 17.40 12.80
CA TYR A 483 -15.65 18.03 11.51
C TYR A 483 -17.05 18.65 11.42
N ASP A 484 -17.26 19.56 10.49
CA ASP A 484 -18.56 20.22 10.26
C ASP A 484 -19.42 19.37 9.31
N THR A 485 -19.38 19.69 8.01
CA THR A 485 -20.15 19.01 6.96
C THR A 485 -19.29 18.54 5.78
N ASP A 486 -18.16 19.20 5.50
CA ASP A 486 -17.12 18.61 4.66
C ASP A 486 -16.32 17.58 5.47
N ARG A 487 -16.06 16.44 4.84
CA ARG A 487 -15.35 15.29 5.42
C ARG A 487 -14.05 14.97 4.66
N THR A 488 -13.77 15.70 3.57
CA THR A 488 -12.63 15.44 2.67
C THR A 488 -11.28 15.47 3.40
N VAL A 489 -11.09 16.42 4.32
CA VAL A 489 -9.87 16.49 5.15
C VAL A 489 -9.93 15.50 6.31
N ALA A 490 -11.11 15.29 6.91
CA ALA A 490 -11.32 14.32 7.98
C ALA A 490 -10.98 12.87 7.57
N ASP A 491 -11.41 12.41 6.39
CA ASP A 491 -11.12 11.07 5.88
C ASP A 491 -9.63 10.89 5.49
N ASP A 492 -8.94 11.96 5.09
CA ASP A 492 -7.48 11.98 4.85
C ASP A 492 -6.71 11.82 6.17
N TYR A 493 -7.06 12.59 7.21
CA TYR A 493 -6.52 12.40 8.56
C TYR A 493 -6.87 11.02 9.16
N TYR A 494 -8.10 10.52 8.95
CA TYR A 494 -8.50 9.18 9.39
C TYR A 494 -7.61 8.10 8.78
N THR A 495 -7.44 8.13 7.45
CA THR A 495 -6.61 7.17 6.71
C THR A 495 -5.15 7.25 7.14
N PHE A 496 -4.61 8.46 7.29
CA PHE A 496 -3.23 8.68 7.72
C PHE A 496 -2.97 8.20 9.15
N LEU A 497 -3.84 8.54 10.10
CA LEU A 497 -3.62 8.22 11.52
C LEU A 497 -3.87 6.75 11.84
N ARG A 498 -4.85 6.10 11.19
CA ARG A 498 -5.04 4.64 11.25
C ARG A 498 -3.78 3.90 10.77
N ARG A 499 -3.20 4.32 9.63
CA ARG A 499 -1.95 3.75 9.08
C ARG A 499 -0.72 3.95 9.98
N HIS A 500 -0.75 4.85 10.95
CA HIS A 500 0.32 5.09 11.92
C HIS A 500 -0.03 4.62 13.35
N GLY A 501 -1.03 3.74 13.49
CA GLY A 501 -1.34 3.06 14.76
C GLY A 501 -2.17 3.87 15.75
N TYR A 502 -2.89 4.91 15.31
CA TYR A 502 -3.87 5.61 16.14
C TYR A 502 -5.28 5.11 15.90
N ASP A 503 -6.03 4.93 16.98
CA ASP A 503 -7.48 4.83 16.89
C ASP A 503 -8.04 6.24 16.68
N ILE A 504 -8.83 6.44 15.63
CA ILE A 504 -9.46 7.73 15.34
C ILE A 504 -10.93 7.49 15.00
N ASP A 505 -11.80 8.27 15.64
CA ASP A 505 -13.23 8.37 15.37
C ASP A 505 -13.54 9.73 14.74
N LEU A 506 -14.38 9.75 13.70
CA LEU A 506 -14.80 10.98 13.04
C LEU A 506 -16.17 11.42 13.55
N GLU A 507 -16.21 12.55 14.25
CA GLU A 507 -17.39 13.08 14.92
C GLU A 507 -17.91 14.33 14.20
N ALA A 508 -19.13 14.26 13.65
CA ALA A 508 -19.82 15.43 13.12
C ALA A 508 -20.21 16.39 14.26
N MET A 509 -20.03 17.69 14.05
CA MET A 509 -20.19 18.71 15.09
C MET A 509 -21.61 18.82 15.65
N ASP A 510 -22.64 18.39 14.90
CA ASP A 510 -24.03 18.34 15.36
C ASP A 510 -24.30 17.17 16.34
N ALA A 511 -23.60 16.04 16.18
CA ALA A 511 -23.70 14.86 17.04
C ALA A 511 -23.04 15.04 18.42
N LEU A 512 -22.11 16.00 18.57
CA LEU A 512 -21.30 16.18 19.78
C LEU A 512 -22.11 16.42 21.06
N LYS A 513 -23.30 17.05 20.98
CA LYS A 513 -24.10 17.42 22.17
C LYS A 513 -24.59 16.23 23.00
N GLY A 514 -24.41 14.99 22.54
CA GLY A 514 -24.66 13.76 23.30
C GLY A 514 -23.45 12.82 23.42
N LYS A 515 -22.26 13.20 22.94
CA LYS A 515 -21.07 12.34 22.88
C LYS A 515 -20.24 12.48 24.16
N ASP A 516 -19.92 11.36 24.81
CA ASP A 516 -18.89 11.35 25.86
C ASP A 516 -17.50 11.45 25.20
N LEU A 517 -16.81 12.57 25.45
CA LEU A 517 -15.47 12.83 24.92
C LEU A 517 -14.36 12.50 25.95
N SER A 518 -14.70 12.08 27.17
CA SER A 518 -13.72 11.81 28.23
C SER A 518 -12.84 10.57 27.97
N ALA A 519 -13.28 9.68 27.09
CA ALA A 519 -12.54 8.48 26.67
C ALA A 519 -11.29 8.82 25.81
N TYR A 520 -11.36 9.85 24.97
CA TYR A 520 -10.31 10.19 24.01
C TYR A 520 -9.06 10.76 24.70
N TRP A 521 -7.89 10.57 24.08
CA TRP A 521 -6.62 11.12 24.55
C TRP A 521 -6.27 12.46 23.90
N LEU A 522 -6.76 12.69 22.68
CA LEU A 522 -6.58 13.92 21.92
C LEU A 522 -7.89 14.27 21.21
N VAL A 523 -8.23 15.55 21.16
CA VAL A 523 -9.28 16.08 20.27
C VAL A 523 -8.61 16.84 19.12
N MET A 524 -9.00 16.53 17.88
CA MET A 524 -8.60 17.25 16.67
C MET A 524 -9.77 18.06 16.14
N ILE A 525 -9.51 19.28 15.67
CA ILE A 525 -10.52 20.20 15.14
C ILE A 525 -10.25 20.46 13.66
N ASP A 526 -11.17 20.08 12.76
CA ASP A 526 -11.01 20.22 11.30
C ASP A 526 -10.85 21.69 10.88
N PRO A 527 -9.99 22.00 9.88
CA PRO A 527 -9.73 23.38 9.49
C PRO A 527 -10.92 24.12 8.87
N HIS A 528 -11.98 23.41 8.45
CA HIS A 528 -13.22 24.00 7.93
C HIS A 528 -14.32 24.14 8.98
N THR A 529 -14.06 23.82 10.26
CA THR A 529 -15.06 24.00 11.33
C THR A 529 -15.37 25.48 11.60
N GLY A 530 -16.54 25.89 11.12
CA GLY A 530 -17.24 27.08 11.59
C GLY A 530 -16.84 28.43 10.95
N SER A 531 -17.82 29.01 10.24
CA SER A 531 -18.01 30.46 10.26
C SER A 531 -18.25 30.96 11.69
N ASP A 532 -18.20 32.28 11.90
CA ASP A 532 -18.23 32.89 13.25
C ASP A 532 -19.52 32.55 14.04
N SER A 533 -20.58 32.16 13.33
CA SER A 533 -21.85 31.68 13.88
C SER A 533 -21.79 30.31 14.56
N THR A 534 -20.83 29.45 14.21
CA THR A 534 -20.89 28.01 14.54
C THR A 534 -20.15 27.70 15.84
N TRP A 535 -18.92 28.19 16.01
CA TRP A 535 -18.22 28.15 17.31
C TRP A 535 -18.79 29.16 18.32
N GLY A 536 -19.59 30.14 17.88
CA GLY A 536 -20.35 31.07 18.72
C GLY A 536 -21.50 30.46 19.54
N GLN A 537 -21.55 29.13 19.67
CA GLN A 537 -22.43 28.37 20.58
C GLN A 537 -21.60 27.93 21.81
N PRO A 538 -21.67 28.63 22.97
CA PRO A 538 -20.80 28.35 24.11
C PRO A 538 -20.84 26.90 24.60
N ASP A 539 -22.01 26.25 24.48
CA ASP A 539 -22.22 24.84 24.89
C ASP A 539 -21.21 23.87 24.25
N LEU A 540 -20.85 24.05 22.98
CA LEU A 540 -19.96 23.12 22.25
C LEU A 540 -18.50 23.27 22.69
N VAL A 541 -18.03 24.51 22.83
CA VAL A 541 -16.69 24.81 23.34
C VAL A 541 -16.57 24.38 24.80
N ALA A 542 -17.60 24.64 25.62
CA ALA A 542 -17.67 24.17 27.00
C ALA A 542 -17.66 22.63 27.10
N HIS A 543 -18.38 21.92 26.21
CA HIS A 543 -18.42 20.46 26.19
C HIS A 543 -17.06 19.83 25.89
N ILE A 544 -16.33 20.37 24.90
CA ILE A 544 -14.98 19.90 24.55
C ILE A 544 -13.99 20.24 25.67
N THR A 545 -13.98 21.49 26.16
CA THR A 545 -13.00 21.94 27.17
C THR A 545 -13.22 21.33 28.56
N ALA A 546 -14.45 20.99 28.95
CA ALA A 546 -14.74 20.28 30.19
C ALA A 546 -14.13 18.87 30.29
N THR A 547 -13.61 18.32 29.18
CA THR A 547 -12.89 17.04 29.18
C THR A 547 -11.46 17.13 29.70
N HIS A 548 -10.88 18.34 29.76
CA HIS A 548 -9.46 18.59 30.05
C HIS A 548 -8.50 17.74 29.20
N LYS A 549 -8.83 17.54 27.92
CA LYS A 549 -7.96 16.86 26.96
C LYS A 549 -7.13 17.85 26.16
N PRO A 550 -5.89 17.47 25.78
CA PRO A 550 -5.14 18.13 24.73
C PRO A 550 -6.00 18.33 23.46
N VAL A 551 -5.77 19.45 22.78
CA VAL A 551 -6.47 19.78 21.53
C VAL A 551 -5.47 20.17 20.46
N LEU A 552 -5.56 19.52 19.30
CA LEU A 552 -4.81 19.86 18.08
C LEU A 552 -5.77 20.56 17.11
N GLY A 553 -5.73 21.89 17.13
CA GLY A 553 -6.50 22.72 16.21
C GLY A 553 -5.82 22.80 14.85
N LEU A 554 -6.54 22.49 13.78
CA LEU A 554 -6.03 22.57 12.42
C LEU A 554 -6.48 23.88 11.75
N GLY A 555 -5.58 24.55 11.03
CA GLY A 555 -5.87 25.73 10.21
C GLY A 555 -6.75 26.78 10.88
N LEU A 556 -7.73 27.28 10.12
CA LEU A 556 -8.60 28.39 10.54
C LEU A 556 -9.65 27.95 11.57
N GLY A 557 -10.31 26.80 11.39
CA GLY A 557 -11.27 26.24 12.36
C GLY A 557 -10.64 25.99 13.74
N GLY A 558 -9.42 25.44 13.77
CA GLY A 558 -8.63 25.29 14.99
C GLY A 558 -8.30 26.61 15.67
N ARG A 559 -7.84 27.63 14.92
CA ARG A 559 -7.59 28.98 15.49
C ARG A 559 -8.87 29.58 16.07
N ARG A 560 -10.00 29.46 15.37
CA ARG A 560 -11.32 29.96 15.80
C ARG A 560 -11.79 29.30 17.09
N PHE A 561 -11.58 27.99 17.22
CA PHE A 561 -11.84 27.27 18.47
C PHE A 561 -10.99 27.82 19.63
N PHE A 562 -9.69 28.01 19.44
CA PHE A 562 -8.80 28.58 20.47
C PHE A 562 -9.13 30.04 20.83
N ASN A 563 -9.68 30.82 19.90
CA ASN A 563 -10.20 32.17 20.18
C ASN A 563 -11.38 32.10 21.17
N GLN A 564 -12.29 31.14 21.01
CA GLN A 564 -13.39 30.92 21.98
C GLN A 564 -12.91 30.36 23.34
N MET A 565 -11.76 29.67 23.37
CA MET A 565 -11.10 29.29 24.64
C MET A 565 -10.40 30.47 25.33
N GLY A 566 -10.23 31.61 24.65
CA GLY A 566 -9.48 32.76 25.15
C GLY A 566 -7.96 32.59 25.14
N LEU A 567 -7.44 31.62 24.36
CA LEU A 567 -6.00 31.38 24.21
C LEU A 567 -5.40 32.37 23.21
N SER A 568 -4.18 32.83 23.45
CA SER A 568 -3.50 33.83 22.61
C SER A 568 -3.20 33.33 21.19
N MET A 569 -2.95 32.03 21.04
CA MET A 569 -2.84 31.37 19.73
C MET A 569 -4.17 31.31 18.94
N GLY A 570 -5.29 31.76 19.52
CA GLY A 570 -6.54 31.98 18.79
C GLY A 570 -6.65 33.36 18.11
N SER A 571 -5.76 34.29 18.44
CA SER A 571 -5.92 35.72 18.13
C SER A 571 -5.96 36.05 16.63
N GLU A 572 -6.74 37.07 16.29
CA GLU A 572 -6.88 37.68 14.96
C GLU A 572 -5.97 38.91 14.78
N GLU A 573 -5.31 39.37 15.85
CA GLU A 573 -4.44 40.55 15.80
C GLU A 573 -3.13 40.25 15.04
N GLY A 574 -2.99 40.83 13.85
CA GLY A 574 -1.78 40.72 13.03
C GLY A 574 -1.70 39.44 12.18
N GLU A 575 -2.82 38.74 12.00
CA GLU A 575 -2.90 37.50 11.21
C GLU A 575 -2.47 37.69 9.74
N ALA A 576 -1.76 36.70 9.21
CA ALA A 576 -1.49 36.56 7.78
C ALA A 576 -2.45 35.55 7.13
N ASP A 577 -3.75 35.90 7.09
CA ASP A 577 -4.82 35.05 6.57
C ASP A 577 -4.83 34.99 5.03
N LEU A 578 -5.07 33.80 4.50
CA LEU A 578 -5.12 33.47 3.08
C LEU A 578 -6.20 32.43 2.78
N ASP A 579 -7.45 32.88 2.93
CA ASP A 579 -8.71 32.37 2.37
C ASP A 579 -8.69 30.91 1.83
N PRO A 580 -9.45 29.97 2.44
CA PRO A 580 -9.54 28.58 1.94
C PRO A 580 -10.05 28.48 0.49
N ASN A 581 -10.71 29.50 -0.06
CA ASN A 581 -11.12 29.56 -1.47
C ASN A 581 -9.96 29.89 -2.44
N GLY A 582 -8.75 30.13 -1.92
CA GLY A 582 -7.52 29.82 -2.63
C GLY A 582 -6.88 30.97 -3.42
N SER A 583 -6.83 32.19 -2.88
CA SER A 583 -6.05 33.30 -3.49
C SER A 583 -4.84 33.75 -2.65
N ALA A 584 -3.65 33.50 -3.23
CA ALA A 584 -2.45 34.35 -3.11
C ALA A 584 -1.47 34.30 -1.89
N ALA A 585 -1.30 33.17 -1.20
CA ALA A 585 0.04 32.53 -1.08
C ALA A 585 -0.01 31.10 -0.49
N ALA A 586 0.50 30.12 -1.23
CA ALA A 586 0.68 28.77 -0.72
C ALA A 586 2.02 28.65 0.03
N ASN A 587 2.15 29.29 1.20
CA ASN A 587 3.32 28.99 2.04
C ASN A 587 3.17 27.58 2.61
N THR A 588 4.18 26.76 2.35
CA THR A 588 4.25 25.34 2.74
C THR A 588 5.51 25.02 3.53
N THR A 589 6.28 26.06 3.86
CA THR A 589 7.59 25.98 4.51
C THR A 589 7.55 26.79 5.80
N THR A 590 8.07 26.21 6.87
CA THR A 590 8.20 26.86 8.17
C THR A 590 9.67 26.89 8.59
N ARG A 591 10.06 27.94 9.30
CA ARG A 591 11.37 28.09 9.92
C ARG A 591 11.32 27.45 11.30
N VAL A 592 12.18 26.46 11.53
CA VAL A 592 12.30 25.78 12.83
C VAL A 592 12.78 26.77 13.88
N VAL A 593 11.97 26.98 14.92
CA VAL A 593 12.28 27.93 16.00
C VAL A 593 13.25 27.32 17.01
N SER A 594 13.09 26.03 17.32
CA SER A 594 13.97 25.27 18.20
C SER A 594 13.98 23.80 17.78
N SER A 595 15.14 23.31 17.33
CA SER A 595 15.34 21.89 16.97
C SER A 595 15.19 20.94 18.15
N ALA A 596 15.29 21.45 19.38
CA ALA A 596 15.07 20.68 20.62
C ALA A 596 13.59 20.51 20.99
N HIS A 597 12.66 21.16 20.28
CA HIS A 597 11.23 20.89 20.47
C HIS A 597 10.85 19.52 19.89
N LEU A 598 10.02 18.76 20.59
CA LEU A 598 9.73 17.35 20.25
C LEU A 598 9.08 17.16 18.87
N ALA A 599 8.43 18.18 18.32
CA ALA A 599 7.96 18.20 16.92
C ALA A 599 9.08 17.95 15.88
N TRP A 600 10.30 18.40 16.18
CA TRP A 600 11.46 18.38 15.28
C TRP A 600 12.53 17.37 15.68
N GLY A 601 12.81 17.27 16.99
CA GLY A 601 13.93 16.49 17.54
C GLY A 601 13.48 15.31 18.40
N SER A 602 12.48 14.54 17.97
CA SER A 602 12.10 13.30 18.68
C SER A 602 13.14 12.20 18.48
N THR A 603 13.25 11.28 19.45
CA THR A 603 14.13 10.10 19.36
C THR A 603 13.55 8.97 18.51
N GLU A 604 12.32 9.13 18.02
CA GLU A 604 11.56 8.10 17.28
C GLU A 604 11.47 8.44 15.79
N ASN A 605 11.12 9.70 15.47
CA ASN A 605 11.09 10.21 14.09
C ASN A 605 11.90 11.53 14.02
N PRO A 606 13.25 11.46 13.96
CA PRO A 606 14.10 12.65 13.89
C PRO A 606 14.00 13.34 12.53
N ILE A 607 13.75 14.65 12.52
CA ILE A 607 13.57 15.42 11.28
C ILE A 607 14.92 15.97 10.79
N PRO A 608 15.32 15.75 9.52
CA PRO A 608 16.56 16.30 8.97
C PRO A 608 16.44 17.79 8.66
N ILE A 609 16.63 18.64 9.67
CA ILE A 609 16.53 20.11 9.53
C ILE A 609 17.66 20.63 8.62
N PRO A 610 17.36 21.31 7.50
CA PRO A 610 18.38 21.88 6.62
C PRO A 610 19.15 23.05 7.25
N ALA A 611 20.32 23.38 6.68
CA ALA A 611 21.25 24.37 7.24
C ALA A 611 20.73 25.84 7.24
N ASP A 612 19.63 26.14 6.54
CA ASP A 612 18.92 27.42 6.58
C ASP A 612 17.75 27.45 7.60
N GLY A 613 17.50 26.32 8.27
CA GLY A 613 16.42 26.12 9.24
C GLY A 613 15.02 26.00 8.62
N LEU A 614 14.89 25.81 7.31
CA LEU A 614 13.61 25.78 6.61
C LEU A 614 13.16 24.33 6.32
N VAL A 615 12.01 23.92 6.87
CA VAL A 615 11.39 22.62 6.58
C VAL A 615 10.10 22.83 5.81
N ARG A 616 9.98 22.17 4.65
CA ARG A 616 8.75 22.16 3.83
C ARG A 616 7.85 21.04 4.30
N LEU A 617 6.70 21.38 4.85
CA LEU A 617 5.73 20.44 5.43
C LEU A 617 4.65 20.00 4.42
N TYR A 618 4.42 20.78 3.36
CA TYR A 618 3.36 20.53 2.38
C TYR A 618 3.82 20.69 0.92
N GLN A 619 3.16 19.98 0.01
CA GLN A 619 3.25 20.27 -1.42
C GLN A 619 2.48 21.55 -1.76
N ARG A 620 1.24 21.65 -1.25
CA ARG A 620 0.37 22.83 -1.27
C ARG A 620 -0.52 22.81 -0.03
N SER A 621 -0.72 23.96 0.60
CA SER A 621 -1.75 24.16 1.62
C SER A 621 -2.14 25.64 1.67
N ALA A 622 -3.38 25.94 2.08
CA ALA A 622 -3.67 27.22 2.74
C ALA A 622 -3.12 27.20 4.18
N PHE A 623 -2.84 28.36 4.75
CA PHE A 623 -2.31 28.46 6.11
C PHE A 623 -2.84 29.68 6.87
N VAL A 624 -2.74 29.59 8.18
CA VAL A 624 -2.99 30.62 9.20
C VAL A 624 -1.72 30.75 10.05
N ALA A 625 -1.38 31.96 10.46
CA ALA A 625 -0.23 32.22 11.33
C ALA A 625 -0.52 33.32 12.35
N VAL A 626 -0.19 33.06 13.61
CA VAL A 626 -0.44 33.99 14.73
C VAL A 626 0.78 34.89 14.94
N ALA A 627 0.56 36.20 15.04
CA ALA A 627 1.64 37.18 15.24
C ALA A 627 2.33 37.01 16.61
N ASP A 628 3.66 37.17 16.64
CA ASP A 628 4.47 37.08 17.87
C ASP A 628 4.05 38.10 18.94
N SER A 629 3.47 39.23 18.52
CA SER A 629 2.92 40.28 19.38
C SER A 629 1.58 39.94 20.02
N ALA A 630 0.84 38.97 19.47
CA ALA A 630 -0.42 38.49 20.05
C ALA A 630 -0.20 37.34 21.04
N LEU A 631 0.84 36.52 20.83
CA LEU A 631 1.17 35.35 21.65
C LEU A 631 1.73 35.72 23.04
N THR A 632 1.26 35.02 24.09
CA THR A 632 1.80 35.18 25.45
C THR A 632 3.29 34.80 25.55
N PRO A 633 4.00 35.20 26.64
CA PRO A 633 5.40 34.80 26.85
C PRO A 633 5.62 33.30 27.07
N ASP A 634 4.59 32.57 27.50
CA ASP A 634 4.60 31.13 27.75
C ASP A 634 4.13 30.28 26.54
N ALA A 635 3.57 30.91 25.50
CA ALA A 635 3.26 30.23 24.24
C ALA A 635 4.52 29.62 23.59
N THR A 636 4.48 28.32 23.38
CA THR A 636 5.58 27.50 22.84
C THR A 636 5.65 27.68 21.32
N ARG A 637 6.62 28.48 20.89
CA ARG A 637 6.86 28.85 19.47
C ARG A 637 7.65 27.73 18.78
N VAL A 638 7.06 27.05 17.79
CA VAL A 638 7.63 25.83 17.18
C VAL A 638 8.06 26.03 15.73
N GLY A 639 7.23 26.67 14.91
CA GLY A 639 7.46 26.90 13.49
C GLY A 639 7.00 28.30 13.07
N GLN A 640 7.94 29.12 12.60
CA GLN A 640 7.73 30.52 12.19
C GLN A 640 7.57 30.63 10.67
N LEU A 641 6.85 31.63 10.17
CA LEU A 641 6.93 31.98 8.74
C LEU A 641 8.37 32.38 8.38
N PRO A 642 8.92 31.97 7.20
CA PRO A 642 10.30 32.27 6.84
C PRO A 642 10.66 33.75 6.84
N ASP A 643 9.69 34.61 6.50
CA ASP A 643 9.86 36.05 6.21
C ASP A 643 9.00 36.97 7.10
N ALA A 644 8.34 36.44 8.16
CA ALA A 644 7.44 37.23 9.01
C ALA A 644 7.47 36.78 10.48
N ALA A 645 7.23 37.72 11.40
CA ALA A 645 7.17 37.49 12.85
C ALA A 645 5.83 36.88 13.30
N ALA A 646 5.43 35.77 12.68
CA ALA A 646 4.22 35.02 13.00
C ALA A 646 4.46 33.51 12.84
N TYR A 647 3.72 32.68 13.57
CA TYR A 647 3.96 31.25 13.68
C TYR A 647 2.83 30.41 13.09
N THR A 648 3.19 29.42 12.27
CA THR A 648 2.27 28.41 11.73
C THR A 648 2.18 27.18 12.63
N LEU A 649 3.16 26.95 13.50
CA LEU A 649 3.13 25.90 14.52
C LEU A 649 3.42 26.54 15.89
N VAL A 650 2.44 26.50 16.80
CA VAL A 650 2.51 27.07 18.15
C VAL A 650 1.68 26.23 19.12
N GLY A 651 2.15 26.08 20.36
CA GLY A 651 1.40 25.49 21.46
C GLY A 651 1.15 26.46 22.61
N GLU A 652 0.05 26.30 23.33
CA GLU A 652 -0.32 27.10 24.49
C GLU A 652 -1.13 26.22 25.46
N ALA A 653 -0.72 26.20 26.74
CA ALA A 653 -1.13 25.17 27.70
C ALA A 653 -0.94 23.74 27.12
N GLU A 654 -1.88 22.82 27.35
CA GLU A 654 -1.90 21.47 26.76
C GLU A 654 -2.42 21.42 25.29
N HIS A 655 -2.52 22.55 24.59
CA HIS A 655 -3.11 22.65 23.26
C HIS A 655 -2.10 23.10 22.18
N PHE A 656 -2.41 22.83 20.92
CA PHE A 656 -1.53 23.13 19.78
C PHE A 656 -2.31 23.58 18.54
N LEU A 657 -1.83 24.64 17.89
CA LEU A 657 -2.28 25.08 16.57
C LEU A 657 -1.34 24.56 15.49
N TRP A 658 -1.87 23.68 14.63
CA TRP A 658 -1.28 23.30 13.35
C TRP A 658 -1.90 24.17 12.27
N GLY A 659 -1.30 25.32 11.98
CA GLY A 659 -1.88 26.37 11.14
C GLY A 659 -2.11 26.04 9.66
N TYR A 660 -1.97 24.78 9.21
CA TYR A 660 -2.20 24.37 7.83
C TYR A 660 -3.57 23.70 7.65
N ALA A 661 -4.26 24.01 6.55
CA ALA A 661 -5.63 23.57 6.29
C ALA A 661 -5.77 22.30 5.41
N ASN A 662 -4.71 21.87 4.70
CA ASN A 662 -4.78 20.63 3.91
C ASN A 662 -4.53 19.39 4.78
N GLY A 663 -5.10 18.25 4.37
CA GLY A 663 -4.85 16.94 4.99
C GLY A 663 -3.50 16.30 4.62
N PRO A 664 -3.14 15.17 5.25
CA PRO A 664 -1.86 14.48 5.07
C PRO A 664 -1.55 14.05 3.63
N GLY A 665 -2.53 13.80 2.77
CA GLY A 665 -2.33 13.53 1.34
C GLY A 665 -1.69 14.69 0.56
N SER A 666 -1.70 15.91 1.13
CA SER A 666 -0.99 17.08 0.58
C SER A 666 0.38 17.36 1.24
N MET A 667 0.77 16.60 2.27
CA MET A 667 2.01 16.82 3.01
C MET A 667 3.26 16.35 2.23
N THR A 668 4.44 16.74 2.72
CA THR A 668 5.72 16.08 2.45
C THR A 668 5.95 14.93 3.45
N PRO A 669 6.90 14.01 3.20
CA PRO A 669 7.31 13.02 4.21
C PRO A 669 7.77 13.65 5.53
N ASP A 670 8.48 14.79 5.48
CA ASP A 670 8.84 15.55 6.68
C ASP A 670 7.60 16.09 7.40
N GLY A 671 6.59 16.55 6.66
CA GLY A 671 5.30 16.98 7.18
C GLY A 671 4.56 15.87 7.94
N HIS A 672 4.56 14.65 7.39
CA HIS A 672 4.01 13.47 8.06
C HIS A 672 4.70 13.22 9.41
N TRP A 673 6.03 13.19 9.46
CA TRP A 673 6.77 12.93 10.69
C TRP A 673 6.64 14.05 11.73
N VAL A 674 6.59 15.32 11.30
CA VAL A 674 6.38 16.46 12.20
C VAL A 674 4.96 16.45 12.79
N LEU A 675 3.94 16.11 12.00
CA LEU A 675 2.56 15.90 12.50
C LEU A 675 2.52 14.78 13.54
N LEU A 676 3.11 13.63 13.24
CA LEU A 676 3.16 12.47 14.13
C LEU A 676 3.92 12.81 15.44
N ASN A 677 5.02 13.57 15.35
CA ASN A 677 5.75 14.06 16.52
C ASN A 677 4.90 15.01 17.39
N VAL A 678 4.10 15.90 16.79
CA VAL A 678 3.17 16.78 17.52
C VAL A 678 2.06 15.97 18.21
N ILE A 679 1.48 14.97 17.53
CA ILE A 679 0.45 14.09 18.11
C ILE A 679 1.02 13.28 19.28
N ARG A 680 2.21 12.66 19.13
CA ARG A 680 2.90 11.96 20.23
C ARG A 680 3.36 12.90 21.36
N PHE A 681 3.54 14.18 21.11
CA PHE A 681 3.83 15.17 22.14
C PHE A 681 2.58 15.48 22.98
N LEU A 682 1.43 15.70 22.32
CA LEU A 682 0.17 16.00 22.99
C LEU A 682 -0.42 14.79 23.74
N MET A 683 -0.23 13.57 23.24
CA MET A 683 -0.76 12.34 23.85
C MET A 683 0.11 11.78 24.99
N LYS A 684 1.10 12.54 25.49
CA LYS A 684 1.91 12.14 26.66
C LYS A 684 1.23 12.57 27.97
N PRO A 685 1.05 11.66 28.94
CA PRO A 685 0.43 11.95 30.24
C PRO A 685 1.37 12.67 31.23
#